data_AF-A0A8J4S4X9-F1
#
_entry.id   AF-A0A8J4S4X9-F1
#
_cell.length_a   1.000
_cell.length_b   1.000
_cell.length_c   1.000
_cell.angle_alpha   90.00
_cell.angle_beta   90.00
_cell.angle_gamma   90.00
#
_symmetry.space_group_name_H-M   'P 1'
#
loop_
_entity.id
_entity.type
_entity.pdbx_description
1 polymer ?
#
loop_
_entity_poly.entity_id
_entity_poly.type
_entity_poly.pdbx_seq_one_letter_code
_entity_poly.pdbx_strand_id
1 'polypeptide(L)'
;MKTCTLFLSLAASVAALSSASLVVDTAPDELRAYVLPKNMGEAVQIGDQVYRFSVTGPSSGEAFTLLQTSAPESTSLGVLPHIHKTHYENFYCTRGRFQLWAESYNSTGSEQQTRVLTQGDYGAVPHNTYHTFQVLDPDTQMTGVIQPGGFEVLFVALRNSYYNSSTLANFVPSHTNSSAGSNADTISALEEYDVYAQLAWETRSDTVNGTAGSGNWHNGANDLADDGHTPFFVAKNYAQKYLNYENGYKLLAPVQKGPQSGGNFTMGTLTMSAMASNETVNTITPKQPLAFQIEEGQLSVEIEDESALLIQGDVLFVPGNTTFSYHATVPVTKFLYVSAGADGFDYDLLQNMQIVFLFTGVFSTCVAQFVFYQGAGDQKAMLLPLCNYLGMMLVGLLPAIGGATMKKSTGKQSEKKPKEAVSEDPENHVEPERTQTQDESWKGALVIEGETVDMELTRRGGNDTDNQKEEGLEKEDNEDDEDSDSSSDDEKKPALGLRVTSSSVSFSLSTVQLCVVVSVVLDFAGCIFSNVGLAMAGSGLYQVVYSSVICWSALMSRFILKKVVSKEEWFGIALVTFGLTFSALGESGNGRDNTIVLMGCFHTLVGAAFYGGNYVTGEYTLKLAERPHPKELCLKIGAACVTIIAVYQSIIVLPEWDALVTKPIAEANGNTSHIVFALVAYMLSQLAHGLTYFVMLGSSGAVTTGIMQSLRAVCVFVISSLLYCSQQESQCFDTKRGVATLIVVSGVMFYSWAKSQTGKASVLAPPVPLLRRPKKKDSKTNVVAGKNYVV
;
A
#
# COMPACT_ATOMS: atom_id res chain seq x y z
N MET A 1 -36.20 38.35 41.81
CA MET A 1 -34.93 37.65 42.07
C MET A 1 -35.15 36.22 42.60
N LYS A 2 -35.88 35.36 41.87
CA LYS A 2 -35.97 33.91 42.18
C LYS A 2 -35.89 32.99 40.94
N THR A 3 -35.82 33.57 39.75
CA THR A 3 -35.75 32.86 38.47
C THR A 3 -34.34 32.76 37.89
N CYS A 4 -33.40 33.67 38.22
CA CYS A 4 -32.02 33.59 37.75
C CYS A 4 -31.20 32.47 38.43
N THR A 5 -31.53 32.11 39.68
CA THR A 5 -30.74 31.14 40.45
C THR A 5 -30.89 29.70 39.95
N LEU A 6 -32.02 29.38 39.30
CA LEU A 6 -32.32 28.03 38.81
C LEU A 6 -31.57 27.69 37.50
N PHE A 7 -31.28 28.70 36.66
CA PHE A 7 -30.54 28.51 35.42
C PHE A 7 -29.03 28.35 35.63
N LEU A 8 -28.45 29.00 36.64
CA LEU A 8 -27.04 28.79 36.98
C LEU A 8 -26.78 27.39 37.58
N SER A 9 -27.70 26.85 38.38
CA SER A 9 -27.57 25.46 38.89
C SER A 9 -27.69 24.40 37.80
N LEU A 10 -28.45 24.67 36.73
CA LEU A 10 -28.60 23.73 35.61
C LEU A 10 -27.43 23.83 34.62
N ALA A 11 -26.89 25.03 34.36
CA ALA A 11 -25.69 25.18 33.55
C ALA A 11 -24.45 24.53 34.20
N ALA A 12 -24.31 24.64 35.53
CA ALA A 12 -23.23 24.02 36.30
C ALA A 12 -23.33 22.48 36.41
N SER A 13 -24.48 21.88 36.07
CA SER A 13 -24.65 20.42 36.07
C SER A 13 -24.60 19.78 34.67
N VAL A 14 -24.49 20.58 33.60
CA VAL A 14 -24.16 20.11 32.24
C VAL A 14 -22.67 20.25 31.95
N ALA A 15 -21.98 21.20 32.58
CA ALA A 15 -20.52 21.40 32.49
C ALA A 15 -19.70 20.49 33.43
N ALA A 16 -20.26 19.33 33.82
CA ALA A 16 -19.64 18.39 34.76
C ALA A 16 -19.81 16.91 34.34
N LEU A 17 -20.04 16.63 33.05
CA LEU A 17 -19.44 15.42 32.49
C LEU A 17 -17.93 15.68 32.50
N SER A 18 -17.24 15.10 33.48
CA SER A 18 -15.82 14.87 33.34
C SER A 18 -15.63 14.08 32.05
N SER A 19 -14.92 14.62 31.06
CA SER A 19 -14.39 13.78 29.99
C SER A 19 -13.50 12.75 30.68
N ALA A 20 -14.01 11.53 30.83
CA ALA A 20 -13.23 10.48 31.48
C ALA A 20 -12.06 10.14 30.56
N SER A 21 -10.87 9.99 31.13
CA SER A 21 -9.62 10.00 30.36
C SER A 21 -9.63 8.95 29.25
N LEU A 22 -8.94 9.26 28.16
CA LEU A 22 -8.69 8.36 27.05
C LEU A 22 -7.99 7.08 27.52
N VAL A 23 -7.06 7.15 28.48
CA VAL A 23 -6.37 5.96 29.01
C VAL A 23 -7.18 5.35 30.15
N VAL A 24 -7.48 4.05 30.07
CA VAL A 24 -8.31 3.30 31.03
C VAL A 24 -7.61 2.04 31.54
N ASP A 25 -7.96 1.59 32.75
CA ASP A 25 -7.47 0.31 33.31
C ASP A 25 -8.35 -0.90 32.92
N THR A 26 -9.59 -0.65 32.47
CA THR A 26 -10.55 -1.67 32.02
C THR A 26 -11.33 -1.15 30.83
N ALA A 27 -11.73 -2.04 29.91
CA ALA A 27 -12.64 -1.69 28.82
C ALA A 27 -13.94 -1.07 29.40
N PRO A 28 -14.42 0.09 28.91
CA PRO A 28 -15.65 0.72 29.40
C PRO A 28 -16.91 -0.13 29.17
N ASP A 29 -17.93 0.11 29.97
CA ASP A 29 -19.29 -0.46 29.81
C ASP A 29 -20.18 0.35 28.85
N GLU A 30 -19.63 1.41 28.25
CA GLU A 30 -20.29 2.27 27.26
C GLU A 30 -19.45 2.44 25.97
N LEU A 31 -20.11 2.76 24.86
CA LEU A 31 -19.47 3.03 23.58
C LEU A 31 -18.78 4.40 23.60
N ARG A 32 -17.46 4.40 23.80
CA ARG A 32 -16.60 5.59 23.78
C ARG A 32 -15.20 5.26 23.28
N ALA A 33 -14.39 6.28 22.95
CA ALA A 33 -12.98 6.05 22.62
C ALA A 33 -12.14 5.81 23.89
N TYR A 34 -11.16 4.90 23.79
CA TYR A 34 -10.22 4.61 24.87
C TYR A 34 -8.94 3.94 24.37
N VAL A 35 -7.89 4.03 25.19
CA VAL A 35 -6.64 3.30 25.09
C VAL A 35 -6.51 2.42 26.34
N LEU A 36 -6.38 1.12 26.14
CA LEU A 36 -6.13 0.14 27.18
C LEU A 36 -4.65 -0.27 27.15
N PRO A 37 -3.86 0.03 28.18
CA PRO A 37 -2.46 -0.37 28.24
C PRO A 37 -2.28 -1.89 28.31
N LYS A 38 -1.13 -2.37 27.85
CA LYS A 38 -0.74 -3.77 27.88
C LYS A 38 -0.99 -4.42 29.24
N ASN A 39 -1.59 -5.61 29.22
CA ASN A 39 -1.94 -6.44 30.38
C ASN A 39 -2.98 -5.86 31.35
N MET A 40 -3.50 -4.65 31.11
CA MET A 40 -4.74 -4.15 31.72
C MET A 40 -5.98 -4.81 31.08
N GLY A 41 -7.18 -4.44 31.53
CA GLY A 41 -8.44 -5.06 31.15
C GLY A 41 -8.98 -6.01 32.22
N GLU A 42 -10.29 -6.27 32.22
CA GLU A 42 -10.83 -7.36 33.02
C GLU A 42 -10.25 -8.70 32.51
N ALA A 43 -9.86 -9.56 33.45
CA ALA A 43 -9.22 -10.83 33.14
C ALA A 43 -9.83 -11.99 33.92
N VAL A 44 -9.91 -13.14 33.29
CA VAL A 44 -10.42 -14.40 33.88
C VAL A 44 -9.45 -15.54 33.64
N GLN A 45 -9.36 -16.45 34.60
CA GLN A 45 -8.55 -17.66 34.50
C GLN A 45 -9.43 -18.89 34.23
N ILE A 46 -9.07 -19.68 33.22
CA ILE A 46 -9.67 -20.98 32.90
C ILE A 46 -8.52 -21.99 32.72
N GLY A 47 -8.39 -22.93 33.66
CA GLY A 47 -7.21 -23.79 33.77
C GLY A 47 -5.93 -22.95 33.93
N ASP A 48 -4.94 -23.23 33.11
CA ASP A 48 -3.68 -22.47 33.04
C ASP A 48 -3.74 -21.27 32.06
N GLN A 49 -4.88 -21.02 31.41
CA GLN A 49 -5.07 -19.91 30.48
C GLN A 49 -5.64 -18.68 31.18
N VAL A 50 -5.16 -17.49 30.82
CA VAL A 50 -5.75 -16.20 31.23
C VAL A 50 -6.27 -15.46 30.01
N TYR A 51 -7.55 -15.16 30.01
CA TYR A 51 -8.24 -14.38 28.99
C TYR A 51 -8.41 -12.96 29.50
N ARG A 52 -7.93 -11.96 28.75
CA ARG A 52 -8.16 -10.52 29.00
C ARG A 52 -9.10 -9.95 27.96
N PHE A 53 -10.08 -9.17 28.38
CA PHE A 53 -11.03 -8.51 27.48
C PHE A 53 -10.55 -7.09 27.18
N SER A 54 -10.00 -6.90 25.98
CA SER A 54 -9.46 -5.61 25.54
C SER A 54 -10.50 -4.72 24.86
N VAL A 55 -11.43 -5.34 24.14
CA VAL A 55 -12.66 -4.74 23.62
C VAL A 55 -13.80 -5.71 23.88
N THR A 56 -14.87 -5.24 24.52
CA THR A 56 -16.09 -5.99 24.86
C THR A 56 -17.26 -5.62 23.95
N GLY A 57 -18.35 -6.39 23.98
CA GLY A 57 -19.63 -6.04 23.37
C GLY A 57 -20.10 -4.64 23.77
N PRO A 58 -20.30 -4.33 25.07
CA PRO A 58 -20.68 -3.00 25.53
C PRO A 58 -19.75 -1.87 25.07
N SER A 59 -18.42 -2.07 25.15
CA SER A 59 -17.44 -1.06 24.74
C SER A 59 -17.46 -0.79 23.23
N SER A 60 -17.87 -1.77 22.42
CA SER A 60 -17.88 -1.71 20.95
C SER A 60 -19.25 -1.42 20.33
N GLY A 61 -20.31 -1.37 21.14
CA GLY A 61 -21.69 -1.32 20.65
C GLY A 61 -22.11 -2.63 19.96
N GLU A 62 -21.70 -3.76 20.54
CA GLU A 62 -21.90 -5.15 20.04
C GLU A 62 -21.25 -5.46 18.69
N ALA A 63 -20.31 -4.63 18.23
CA ALA A 63 -19.68 -4.78 16.93
C ALA A 63 -18.72 -5.98 16.87
N PHE A 64 -17.80 -6.08 17.83
CA PHE A 64 -16.86 -7.20 17.98
C PHE A 64 -16.22 -7.21 19.37
N THR A 65 -15.79 -8.40 19.80
CA THR A 65 -14.96 -8.61 20.99
C THR A 65 -13.50 -8.81 20.56
N LEU A 66 -12.57 -8.11 21.21
CA LEU A 66 -11.12 -8.34 21.07
C LEU A 66 -10.59 -8.81 22.43
N LEU A 67 -10.08 -10.02 22.47
CA LEU A 67 -9.55 -10.64 23.68
C LEU A 67 -8.11 -11.12 23.50
N GLN A 68 -7.34 -11.11 24.58
CA GLN A 68 -5.96 -11.58 24.63
C GLN A 68 -5.85 -12.79 25.55
N THR A 69 -5.76 -13.98 24.98
CA THR A 69 -5.50 -15.22 25.74
C THR A 69 -3.99 -15.40 25.89
N SER A 70 -3.51 -15.50 27.12
CA SER A 70 -2.10 -15.79 27.44
C SER A 70 -2.00 -17.08 28.23
N ALA A 71 -1.11 -17.98 27.83
CA ALA A 71 -1.03 -19.33 28.38
C ALA A 71 0.37 -19.95 28.26
N PRO A 72 0.74 -20.87 29.17
CA PRO A 72 1.93 -21.71 29.03
C PRO A 72 1.72 -22.85 28.01
N GLU A 73 2.80 -23.53 27.65
CA GLU A 73 2.78 -24.78 26.86
C GLU A 73 1.84 -25.83 27.48
N SER A 74 1.05 -26.53 26.66
CA SER A 74 0.22 -27.64 27.11
C SER A 74 0.34 -28.86 26.20
N THR A 75 0.41 -30.04 26.81
CA THR A 75 0.32 -31.33 26.11
C THR A 75 -1.11 -31.71 25.72
N SER A 76 -2.10 -30.90 26.13
CA SER A 76 -3.53 -31.12 25.91
C SER A 76 -4.12 -29.99 25.06
N LEU A 77 -5.28 -30.23 24.44
CA LEU A 77 -6.04 -29.17 23.78
C LEU A 77 -6.42 -28.05 24.78
N GLY A 78 -6.38 -26.81 24.31
CA GLY A 78 -6.81 -25.61 25.04
C GLY A 78 -8.33 -25.56 25.26
N VAL A 79 -9.09 -26.19 24.37
CA VAL A 79 -10.55 -26.30 24.44
C VAL A 79 -10.98 -27.59 23.71
N LEU A 80 -12.03 -28.26 24.16
CA LEU A 80 -12.56 -29.40 23.42
C LEU A 80 -13.13 -28.96 22.06
N PRO A 81 -13.13 -29.84 21.03
CA PRO A 81 -13.67 -29.48 19.72
C PRO A 81 -15.12 -29.03 19.78
N HIS A 82 -15.44 -27.92 19.10
CA HIS A 82 -16.77 -27.33 19.08
C HIS A 82 -17.03 -26.52 17.80
N ILE A 83 -18.24 -25.98 17.67
CA ILE A 83 -18.63 -24.98 16.66
C ILE A 83 -19.38 -23.80 17.32
N HIS A 84 -19.37 -22.67 16.62
CA HIS A 84 -20.30 -21.54 16.83
C HIS A 84 -21.26 -21.42 15.65
N LYS A 85 -22.51 -21.04 15.87
CA LYS A 85 -23.53 -20.86 14.83
C LYS A 85 -23.80 -19.39 14.51
N THR A 86 -23.55 -18.50 15.47
CA THR A 86 -23.81 -17.05 15.38
C THR A 86 -22.55 -16.18 15.48
N HIS A 87 -21.46 -16.72 16.04
CA HIS A 87 -20.15 -16.04 16.09
C HIS A 87 -19.18 -16.53 15.00
N TYR A 88 -18.41 -15.58 14.46
CA TYR A 88 -17.24 -15.81 13.62
C TYR A 88 -16.00 -15.54 14.49
N GLU A 89 -15.12 -16.52 14.62
CA GLU A 89 -13.87 -16.38 15.38
C GLU A 89 -12.65 -16.15 14.48
N ASN A 90 -11.68 -15.42 15.02
CA ASN A 90 -10.44 -15.07 14.37
C ASN A 90 -9.29 -15.26 15.35
N PHE A 91 -8.28 -16.00 14.90
CA PHE A 91 -7.13 -16.38 15.69
C PHE A 91 -5.90 -15.66 15.15
N TYR A 92 -5.29 -14.78 15.95
CA TYR A 92 -4.04 -14.11 15.62
C TYR A 92 -2.96 -14.44 16.65
N CYS A 93 -1.78 -14.87 16.20
CA CYS A 93 -0.69 -15.18 17.11
C CYS A 93 0.16 -13.94 17.40
N THR A 94 0.05 -13.39 18.60
CA THR A 94 0.77 -12.16 19.01
C THR A 94 2.21 -12.48 19.47
N ARG A 95 2.44 -13.67 20.04
CA ARG A 95 3.76 -14.26 20.35
C ARG A 95 3.64 -15.74 20.72
N GLY A 96 4.79 -16.41 20.79
CA GLY A 96 4.86 -17.86 21.03
C GLY A 96 4.30 -18.64 19.84
N ARG A 97 3.72 -19.81 20.11
CA ARG A 97 3.11 -20.68 19.10
C ARG A 97 1.92 -21.45 19.65
N PHE A 98 0.88 -21.57 18.84
CA PHE A 98 -0.21 -22.51 19.07
C PHE A 98 -0.58 -23.22 17.77
N GLN A 99 -1.06 -24.45 17.88
CA GLN A 99 -1.66 -25.17 16.75
C GLN A 99 -3.17 -24.93 16.74
N LEU A 100 -3.73 -24.69 15.56
CA LEU A 100 -5.17 -24.53 15.32
C LEU A 100 -5.62 -25.58 14.31
N TRP A 101 -6.74 -26.23 14.57
CA TRP A 101 -7.42 -27.13 13.62
C TRP A 101 -8.74 -26.49 13.21
N ALA A 102 -9.12 -26.61 11.94
CA ALA A 102 -10.38 -26.08 11.41
C ALA A 102 -10.96 -26.97 10.29
N GLU A 103 -12.27 -27.18 10.27
CA GLU A 103 -13.00 -27.88 9.20
C GLU A 103 -14.44 -27.36 9.07
N SER A 104 -14.94 -27.13 7.85
CA SER A 104 -16.33 -26.71 7.63
C SER A 104 -17.33 -27.78 8.09
N TYR A 105 -18.28 -27.40 8.95
CA TYR A 105 -19.24 -28.31 9.54
C TYR A 105 -20.19 -28.93 8.50
N ASN A 106 -20.27 -30.26 8.48
CA ASN A 106 -21.14 -31.05 7.60
C ASN A 106 -21.08 -30.69 6.10
N SER A 107 -19.96 -30.12 5.63
CA SER A 107 -19.78 -29.77 4.23
C SER A 107 -19.30 -30.97 3.41
N THR A 108 -19.89 -31.20 2.24
CA THR A 108 -19.53 -32.37 1.42
C THR A 108 -18.20 -32.13 0.71
N GLY A 109 -17.18 -32.89 1.10
CA GLY A 109 -15.82 -32.76 0.57
C GLY A 109 -14.96 -31.71 1.28
N SER A 110 -15.32 -31.28 2.49
CA SER A 110 -14.38 -30.55 3.36
C SER A 110 -13.15 -31.40 3.70
N GLU A 111 -12.01 -30.75 3.85
CA GLU A 111 -10.79 -31.36 4.37
C GLU A 111 -10.40 -30.64 5.67
N GLN A 112 -10.29 -31.38 6.77
CA GLN A 112 -9.75 -30.85 8.02
C GLN A 112 -8.34 -30.26 7.82
N GLN A 113 -8.19 -28.97 8.09
CA GLN A 113 -6.92 -28.27 8.06
C GLN A 113 -6.32 -28.16 9.46
N THR A 114 -5.00 -28.14 9.54
CA THR A 114 -4.32 -27.63 10.73
C THR A 114 -3.06 -26.86 10.39
N ARG A 115 -2.77 -25.82 11.18
CA ARG A 115 -1.57 -25.00 11.10
C ARG A 115 -1.02 -24.73 12.50
N VAL A 116 0.31 -24.69 12.63
CA VAL A 116 1.01 -24.13 13.79
C VAL A 116 1.25 -22.66 13.51
N LEU A 117 0.49 -21.81 14.20
CA LEU A 117 0.61 -20.36 14.13
C LEU A 117 1.80 -19.91 14.99
N THR A 118 2.59 -19.01 14.40
CA THR A 118 3.74 -18.31 14.94
C THR A 118 3.47 -16.80 14.92
N GLN A 119 4.31 -16.00 15.56
CA GLN A 119 4.06 -14.56 15.69
C GLN A 119 3.71 -13.86 14.36
N GLY A 120 2.49 -13.35 14.29
CA GLY A 120 1.85 -12.61 13.21
C GLY A 120 1.14 -13.48 12.16
N ASP A 121 0.99 -14.77 12.42
CA ASP A 121 0.13 -15.68 11.65
C ASP A 121 -1.35 -15.53 12.08
N TYR A 122 -2.25 -15.81 11.13
CA TYR A 122 -3.70 -15.67 11.26
C TYR A 122 -4.44 -16.95 10.83
N GLY A 123 -5.55 -17.24 11.51
CA GLY A 123 -6.52 -18.28 11.16
C GLY A 123 -7.95 -17.78 11.29
N ALA A 124 -8.77 -18.06 10.28
CA ALA A 124 -10.19 -17.70 10.22
C ALA A 124 -11.06 -18.92 10.54
N VAL A 125 -12.02 -18.75 11.46
CA VAL A 125 -12.99 -19.78 11.88
C VAL A 125 -14.41 -19.22 11.69
N PRO A 126 -14.99 -19.37 10.48
CA PRO A 126 -16.35 -18.95 10.20
C PRO A 126 -17.42 -19.70 11.01
N HIS A 127 -18.64 -19.17 10.97
CA HIS A 127 -19.84 -19.86 11.46
C HIS A 127 -19.92 -21.31 10.96
N ASN A 128 -20.26 -22.23 11.86
CA ASN A 128 -20.34 -23.66 11.60
C ASN A 128 -18.99 -24.22 11.09
N THR A 129 -17.92 -24.00 11.86
CA THR A 129 -16.59 -24.60 11.64
C THR A 129 -16.18 -25.41 12.87
N TYR A 130 -15.91 -26.70 12.69
CA TYR A 130 -15.25 -27.54 13.70
C TYR A 130 -13.88 -26.96 13.98
N HIS A 131 -13.57 -26.64 15.24
CA HIS A 131 -12.25 -26.12 15.57
C HIS A 131 -11.84 -26.44 17.02
N THR A 132 -10.53 -26.34 17.25
CA THR A 132 -9.85 -26.41 18.55
C THR A 132 -8.42 -25.90 18.39
N PHE A 133 -7.76 -25.52 19.48
CA PHE A 133 -6.36 -25.12 19.50
C PHE A 133 -5.56 -25.82 20.61
N GLN A 134 -4.24 -25.82 20.48
CA GLN A 134 -3.29 -26.31 21.49
C GLN A 134 -2.12 -25.33 21.60
N VAL A 135 -1.76 -24.94 22.83
CA VAL A 135 -0.64 -24.02 23.09
C VAL A 135 0.68 -24.81 23.13
N LEU A 136 1.67 -24.38 22.35
CA LEU A 136 2.92 -25.12 22.14
C LEU A 136 4.16 -24.46 22.75
N ASP A 137 4.21 -23.13 22.88
CA ASP A 137 5.36 -22.44 23.49
C ASP A 137 5.03 -21.89 24.89
N PRO A 138 6.00 -21.87 25.83
CA PRO A 138 5.79 -21.42 27.22
C PRO A 138 5.33 -19.97 27.43
N ASP A 139 5.51 -19.07 26.44
CA ASP A 139 5.02 -17.69 26.48
C ASP A 139 4.20 -17.39 25.21
N THR A 140 3.05 -18.04 25.11
CA THR A 140 2.14 -17.86 23.98
C THR A 140 1.06 -16.84 24.33
N GLN A 141 0.81 -15.94 23.38
CA GLN A 141 -0.33 -15.03 23.44
C GLN A 141 -1.06 -15.02 22.10
N MET A 142 -2.37 -15.21 22.20
CA MET A 142 -3.32 -15.30 21.10
C MET A 142 -4.28 -14.12 21.24
N THR A 143 -4.38 -13.30 20.19
CA THR A 143 -5.47 -12.32 20.06
C THR A 143 -6.63 -13.02 19.38
N GLY A 144 -7.73 -13.16 20.10
CA GLY A 144 -9.03 -13.57 19.56
C GLY A 144 -9.82 -12.33 19.13
N VAL A 145 -10.36 -12.33 17.91
CA VAL A 145 -11.37 -11.34 17.49
C VAL A 145 -12.64 -12.07 17.12
N ILE A 146 -13.74 -11.74 17.80
CA ILE A 146 -15.00 -12.48 17.72
C ILE A 146 -16.09 -11.51 17.29
N GLN A 147 -16.91 -11.92 16.32
CA GLN A 147 -17.95 -11.08 15.73
C GLN A 147 -19.28 -11.86 15.70
N PRO A 148 -20.41 -11.31 16.21
CA PRO A 148 -20.56 -10.00 16.87
C PRO A 148 -19.86 -9.93 18.24
N GLY A 149 -19.94 -8.76 18.90
CA GLY A 149 -19.48 -8.60 20.28
C GLY A 149 -20.37 -9.31 21.31
N GLY A 150 -19.91 -9.35 22.56
CA GLY A 150 -20.64 -9.91 23.70
C GLY A 150 -20.33 -11.38 24.02
N PHE A 151 -19.54 -12.05 23.17
CA PHE A 151 -19.13 -13.45 23.39
C PHE A 151 -18.26 -13.64 24.65
N GLU A 152 -17.62 -12.59 25.15
CA GLU A 152 -16.78 -12.63 26.36
C GLU A 152 -17.50 -13.16 27.62
N VAL A 153 -18.83 -13.03 27.66
CA VAL A 153 -19.67 -13.52 28.76
C VAL A 153 -19.51 -15.03 28.97
N LEU A 154 -19.20 -15.79 27.91
CA LEU A 154 -18.83 -17.22 28.00
C LEU A 154 -17.62 -17.44 28.93
N PHE A 155 -16.53 -16.71 28.69
CA PHE A 155 -15.29 -16.88 29.47
C PHE A 155 -15.50 -16.41 30.91
N VAL A 156 -16.33 -15.39 31.13
CA VAL A 156 -16.78 -15.02 32.46
C VAL A 156 -17.54 -16.19 33.11
N ALA A 157 -18.51 -16.80 32.44
CA ALA A 157 -19.26 -17.95 32.98
C ALA A 157 -18.38 -19.18 33.28
N LEU A 158 -17.37 -19.46 32.46
CA LEU A 158 -16.47 -20.61 32.59
C LEU A 158 -15.32 -20.44 33.59
N ARG A 159 -15.07 -19.23 34.10
CA ARG A 159 -13.88 -18.91 34.89
C ARG A 159 -13.74 -19.76 36.16
N ASN A 160 -12.52 -20.23 36.43
CA ASN A 160 -12.15 -20.69 37.77
C ASN A 160 -12.07 -19.52 38.76
N SER A 161 -11.60 -18.36 38.30
CA SER A 161 -11.51 -17.12 39.06
C SER A 161 -11.40 -15.91 38.14
N TYR A 162 -11.66 -14.71 38.68
CA TYR A 162 -11.12 -13.49 38.09
C TYR A 162 -9.61 -13.46 38.32
N TYR A 163 -8.86 -13.13 37.28
CA TYR A 163 -7.41 -13.04 37.34
C TYR A 163 -7.00 -11.59 37.65
N ASN A 164 -6.32 -11.38 38.78
CA ASN A 164 -5.71 -10.10 39.11
C ASN A 164 -4.28 -10.36 39.59
N SER A 165 -3.31 -9.69 38.98
CA SER A 165 -1.89 -9.82 39.29
C SER A 165 -1.32 -8.45 39.65
N SER A 166 -0.83 -8.31 40.88
CA SER A 166 -0.16 -7.07 41.35
C SER A 166 1.09 -6.70 40.55
N THR A 167 1.65 -7.65 39.78
CA THR A 167 2.79 -7.46 38.87
C THR A 167 2.40 -7.43 37.39
N LEU A 168 1.09 -7.42 37.06
CA LEU A 168 0.56 -7.52 35.69
C LEU A 168 1.12 -8.71 34.88
N ALA A 169 1.40 -9.84 35.55
CA ALA A 169 1.86 -11.07 34.89
C ALA A 169 0.83 -11.59 33.88
N ASN A 170 1.31 -12.23 32.81
CA ASN A 170 0.44 -12.67 31.71
C ASN A 170 -0.53 -13.78 32.14
N PHE A 171 -0.06 -14.73 32.96
CA PHE A 171 -0.79 -15.86 33.52
C PHE A 171 -0.12 -16.31 34.84
N VAL A 172 -0.72 -17.25 35.58
CA VAL A 172 -0.11 -17.82 36.81
C VAL A 172 1.06 -18.74 36.43
N PRO A 173 2.31 -18.51 36.91
CA PRO A 173 3.38 -19.47 36.73
C PRO A 173 3.08 -20.77 37.50
N SER A 174 3.12 -21.92 36.81
CA SER A 174 2.83 -23.24 37.37
C SER A 174 3.99 -24.21 37.15
N HIS A 175 4.14 -25.18 38.05
CA HIS A 175 5.07 -26.31 37.90
C HIS A 175 4.43 -27.54 37.23
N THR A 176 3.11 -27.50 36.99
CA THR A 176 2.34 -28.61 36.41
C THR A 176 1.40 -28.06 35.36
N ASN A 177 1.58 -28.47 34.11
CA ASN A 177 0.72 -28.08 33.00
C ASN A 177 -0.53 -28.97 33.07
N SER A 178 -1.66 -28.39 33.45
CA SER A 178 -2.94 -29.07 33.61
C SER A 178 -3.80 -28.97 32.34
N SER A 179 -4.95 -29.64 32.29
CA SER A 179 -5.85 -29.53 31.14
C SER A 179 -6.46 -28.13 31.08
N ALA A 180 -6.24 -27.43 29.97
CA ALA A 180 -6.54 -26.02 29.83
C ALA A 180 -8.01 -25.68 29.51
N GLY A 181 -8.88 -26.69 29.34
CA GLY A 181 -10.28 -26.54 28.93
C GLY A 181 -11.30 -27.22 29.84
N SER A 182 -12.57 -26.93 29.58
CA SER A 182 -13.74 -27.54 30.25
C SER A 182 -13.88 -29.03 29.93
N ASN A 183 -14.46 -29.81 30.84
CA ASN A 183 -14.73 -31.23 30.61
C ASN A 183 -15.92 -31.44 29.65
N ALA A 184 -16.09 -32.67 29.16
CA ALA A 184 -17.11 -33.02 28.16
C ALA A 184 -18.54 -32.64 28.57
N ASP A 185 -18.91 -32.88 29.84
CA ASP A 185 -20.23 -32.52 30.37
C ASP A 185 -20.43 -30.99 30.42
N THR A 186 -19.38 -30.26 30.81
CA THR A 186 -19.41 -28.79 30.90
C THR A 186 -19.54 -28.16 29.52
N ILE A 187 -18.71 -28.55 28.54
CA ILE A 187 -18.79 -27.94 27.19
C ILE A 187 -20.11 -28.27 26.48
N SER A 188 -20.70 -29.43 26.76
CA SER A 188 -22.00 -29.83 26.19
C SER A 188 -23.20 -29.04 26.77
N ALA A 189 -22.98 -28.25 27.82
CA ALA A 189 -24.01 -27.40 28.45
C ALA A 189 -23.98 -25.94 27.98
N LEU A 190 -23.07 -25.58 27.05
CA LEU A 190 -22.79 -24.18 26.67
C LEU A 190 -23.53 -23.70 25.41
N GLU A 191 -24.56 -24.42 24.96
CA GLU A 191 -25.33 -24.03 23.76
C GLU A 191 -25.98 -22.64 23.91
N GLU A 192 -26.28 -22.19 25.13
CA GLU A 192 -26.80 -20.84 25.41
C GLU A 192 -25.79 -19.72 25.12
N TYR A 193 -24.49 -20.05 25.13
CA TYR A 193 -23.38 -19.17 24.78
C TYR A 193 -22.89 -19.40 23.34
N ASP A 194 -23.69 -20.04 22.49
CA ASP A 194 -23.33 -20.40 21.10
C ASP A 194 -22.09 -21.33 21.00
N VAL A 195 -21.91 -22.23 21.97
CA VAL A 195 -20.86 -23.26 21.95
C VAL A 195 -21.51 -24.64 21.83
N TYR A 196 -21.30 -25.31 20.70
CA TYR A 196 -21.86 -26.65 20.45
C TYR A 196 -20.75 -27.69 20.35
N ALA A 197 -20.58 -28.48 21.41
CA ALA A 197 -19.53 -29.49 21.54
C ALA A 197 -19.57 -30.56 20.42
N GLN A 198 -18.40 -30.92 19.90
CA GLN A 198 -18.22 -31.90 18.81
C GLN A 198 -17.31 -33.04 19.25
N LEU A 199 -17.71 -33.73 20.32
CA LEU A 199 -16.90 -34.72 21.05
C LEU A 199 -16.46 -35.96 20.23
N ALA A 200 -17.07 -36.19 19.06
CA ALA A 200 -16.73 -37.27 18.14
C ALA A 200 -15.81 -36.84 16.98
N TRP A 201 -15.43 -35.56 16.91
CA TRP A 201 -14.51 -35.03 15.91
C TRP A 201 -13.07 -35.10 16.44
N GLU A 202 -12.22 -35.85 15.74
CA GLU A 202 -10.82 -36.09 16.13
C GLU A 202 -9.87 -35.16 15.36
N THR A 203 -8.84 -34.66 16.03
CA THR A 203 -7.80 -33.85 15.41
C THR A 203 -6.78 -34.71 14.65
N ARG A 204 -6.43 -34.30 13.43
CA ARG A 204 -5.36 -34.90 12.65
C ARG A 204 -4.00 -34.67 13.31
N SER A 205 -3.20 -35.73 13.39
CA SER A 205 -1.89 -35.77 14.06
C SER A 205 -0.70 -35.91 13.10
N ASP A 206 -0.95 -35.80 11.79
CA ASP A 206 0.02 -35.92 10.70
C ASP A 206 0.73 -34.60 10.35
N THR A 207 0.88 -33.70 11.32
CA THR A 207 1.44 -32.36 11.13
C THR A 207 2.94 -32.41 10.81
N VAL A 208 3.35 -31.84 9.67
CA VAL A 208 4.76 -31.76 9.24
C VAL A 208 5.08 -30.31 8.89
N ASN A 209 6.21 -29.80 9.38
CA ASN A 209 6.62 -28.39 9.19
C ASN A 209 5.53 -27.38 9.60
N GLY A 210 4.76 -27.69 10.64
CA GLY A 210 3.71 -26.83 11.15
C GLY A 210 2.43 -26.77 10.30
N THR A 211 2.21 -27.73 9.39
CA THR A 211 0.97 -27.81 8.61
C THR A 211 0.55 -29.25 8.34
N ALA A 212 -0.77 -29.47 8.21
CA ALA A 212 -1.32 -30.59 7.47
C ALA A 212 -2.65 -30.20 6.81
N GLY A 213 -2.87 -30.78 5.62
CA GLY A 213 -3.94 -30.44 4.69
C GLY A 213 -3.49 -29.52 3.56
N SER A 214 -4.39 -29.22 2.63
CA SER A 214 -4.14 -28.41 1.43
C SER A 214 -3.78 -26.94 1.72
N GLY A 215 -2.89 -26.37 0.89
CA GLY A 215 -2.49 -24.96 0.94
C GLY A 215 -1.08 -24.72 1.52
N ASN A 216 -0.55 -23.52 1.27
CA ASN A 216 0.80 -23.12 1.70
C ASN A 216 0.87 -22.79 3.20
N TRP A 217 2.04 -22.96 3.80
CA TRP A 217 2.37 -22.47 5.15
C TRP A 217 3.85 -22.12 5.24
N HIS A 218 4.17 -20.84 5.46
CA HIS A 218 5.54 -20.30 5.50
C HIS A 218 6.46 -20.66 4.30
N ASN A 219 5.88 -21.10 3.18
CA ASN A 219 6.59 -21.63 2.02
C ASN A 219 6.06 -21.12 0.66
N GLY A 220 5.03 -20.27 0.67
CA GLY A 220 4.34 -19.78 -0.52
C GLY A 220 3.19 -18.85 -0.15
N ALA A 221 2.66 -18.12 -1.12
CA ALA A 221 1.58 -17.16 -0.89
C ALA A 221 0.32 -17.83 -0.29
N ASN A 222 -0.37 -17.10 0.58
CA ASN A 222 -1.68 -17.50 1.11
C ASN A 222 -2.76 -16.61 0.48
N ASP A 223 -3.69 -17.23 -0.24
CA ASP A 223 -4.92 -16.58 -0.68
C ASP A 223 -5.94 -16.56 0.45
N LEU A 224 -6.80 -15.54 0.47
CA LEU A 224 -7.96 -15.49 1.37
C LEU A 224 -9.10 -16.35 0.78
N ALA A 225 -10.05 -16.80 1.59
CA ALA A 225 -11.28 -17.44 1.09
C ALA A 225 -12.06 -16.51 0.12
N ASP A 226 -12.99 -17.04 -0.68
CA ASP A 226 -13.85 -16.20 -1.54
C ASP A 226 -15.20 -15.83 -0.87
N ASP A 227 -15.51 -16.48 0.25
CA ASP A 227 -16.81 -16.49 0.90
C ASP A 227 -16.67 -16.42 2.43
N GLY A 228 -17.80 -16.20 3.12
CA GLY A 228 -17.88 -16.05 4.57
C GLY A 228 -18.05 -17.35 5.37
N HIS A 229 -17.78 -18.52 4.77
CA HIS A 229 -18.08 -19.84 5.37
C HIS A 229 -16.90 -20.84 5.28
N THR A 230 -15.91 -20.57 4.44
CA THR A 230 -14.72 -21.40 4.28
C THR A 230 -13.61 -20.99 5.28
N PRO A 231 -13.18 -21.87 6.21
CA PRO A 231 -12.04 -21.59 7.09
C PRO A 231 -10.73 -21.55 6.29
N PHE A 232 -9.83 -20.65 6.66
CA PHE A 232 -8.55 -20.48 5.97
C PHE A 232 -7.48 -19.92 6.91
N PHE A 233 -6.23 -19.93 6.45
CA PHE A 233 -5.07 -19.53 7.25
C PHE A 233 -4.12 -18.65 6.42
N VAL A 234 -3.51 -17.66 7.07
CA VAL A 234 -2.56 -16.72 6.46
C VAL A 234 -1.31 -16.66 7.32
N ALA A 235 -0.17 -17.09 6.77
CA ALA A 235 1.11 -16.89 7.44
C ALA A 235 1.56 -15.43 7.35
N LYS A 236 2.31 -14.95 8.34
CA LYS A 236 2.83 -13.57 8.44
C LYS A 236 3.49 -13.15 7.13
N ASN A 237 3.00 -12.06 6.55
CA ASN A 237 3.46 -11.50 5.27
C ASN A 237 3.25 -12.37 4.03
N TYR A 238 2.51 -13.49 4.06
CA TYR A 238 2.25 -14.32 2.88
C TYR A 238 0.95 -13.99 2.12
N ALA A 239 0.04 -13.18 2.69
CA ALA A 239 -1.09 -12.59 1.97
C ALA A 239 -0.67 -11.45 1.01
N GLN A 240 -1.62 -11.05 0.15
CA GLN A 240 -1.48 -9.87 -0.70
C GLN A 240 -1.33 -8.60 0.15
N LYS A 241 -0.36 -7.76 -0.20
CA LYS A 241 -0.04 -6.50 0.48
C LYS A 241 -0.20 -5.32 -0.46
N TYR A 242 -0.54 -4.17 0.10
CA TYR A 242 -0.75 -2.91 -0.59
C TYR A 242 0.14 -1.84 0.03
N LEU A 243 0.66 -0.92 -0.81
CA LEU A 243 1.49 0.17 -0.36
C LEU A 243 0.77 1.49 -0.61
N ASN A 244 0.40 2.16 0.46
CA ASN A 244 -0.16 3.51 0.47
C ASN A 244 0.98 4.50 0.81
N TYR A 245 0.96 5.68 0.18
CA TYR A 245 1.99 6.73 0.25
C TYR A 245 1.42 8.07 0.76
N GLU A 246 0.20 8.06 1.28
CA GLU A 246 -0.48 9.21 1.84
C GLU A 246 0.03 9.40 3.27
N ASN A 247 0.62 10.56 3.58
CA ASN A 247 1.19 10.88 4.89
C ASN A 247 2.21 9.82 5.38
N GLY A 248 3.26 9.62 4.58
CA GLY A 248 4.32 8.64 4.84
C GLY A 248 4.10 7.30 4.13
N TYR A 249 4.96 6.32 4.41
CA TYR A 249 4.84 4.97 3.86
C TYR A 249 3.99 4.09 4.77
N LYS A 250 2.94 3.49 4.19
CA LYS A 250 2.04 2.56 4.88
C LYS A 250 1.93 1.24 4.11
N LEU A 251 2.47 0.17 4.65
CA LEU A 251 2.29 -1.18 4.14
C LEU A 251 1.07 -1.82 4.81
N LEU A 252 0.00 -1.96 4.04
CA LEU A 252 -1.26 -2.57 4.45
C LEU A 252 -1.26 -4.05 4.05
N ALA A 253 -1.50 -4.95 5.01
CA ALA A 253 -1.53 -6.39 4.84
C ALA A 253 -2.85 -6.96 5.40
N PRO A 254 -3.95 -6.93 4.63
CA PRO A 254 -5.23 -7.49 5.04
C PRO A 254 -5.15 -9.02 5.13
N VAL A 255 -5.64 -9.57 6.24
CA VAL A 255 -5.80 -11.03 6.43
C VAL A 255 -7.27 -11.46 6.35
N GLN A 256 -8.20 -10.50 6.48
CA GLN A 256 -9.64 -10.66 6.32
C GLN A 256 -10.20 -9.41 5.64
N LYS A 257 -11.08 -9.58 4.65
CA LYS A 257 -11.85 -8.48 4.04
C LYS A 257 -13.35 -8.82 4.05
N GLY A 258 -14.18 -7.86 3.67
CA GLY A 258 -15.64 -8.00 3.65
C GLY A 258 -16.19 -9.33 3.10
N PRO A 259 -15.75 -9.86 1.94
CA PRO A 259 -16.27 -11.13 1.43
C PRO A 259 -16.03 -12.32 2.37
N GLN A 260 -14.87 -12.37 3.02
CA GLN A 260 -14.47 -13.46 3.92
C GLN A 260 -15.15 -13.41 5.29
N SER A 261 -15.70 -12.25 5.66
CA SER A 261 -16.49 -12.05 6.88
C SER A 261 -18.00 -12.06 6.63
N GLY A 262 -18.46 -12.43 5.44
CA GLY A 262 -19.88 -12.29 5.04
C GLY A 262 -20.39 -10.83 4.99
N GLY A 263 -19.48 -9.85 4.99
CA GLY A 263 -19.76 -8.40 5.05
C GLY A 263 -19.53 -7.74 6.41
N ASN A 264 -19.30 -8.52 7.46
CA ASN A 264 -19.39 -8.03 8.84
C ASN A 264 -18.16 -7.26 9.38
N PHE A 265 -16.92 -7.57 8.95
CA PHE A 265 -15.72 -6.89 9.45
C PHE A 265 -14.50 -7.03 8.51
N THR A 266 -13.45 -6.27 8.76
CA THR A 266 -12.16 -6.32 8.09
C THR A 266 -11.03 -6.35 9.12
N MET A 267 -9.94 -7.07 8.82
CA MET A 267 -8.84 -7.29 9.75
C MET A 267 -7.52 -7.48 8.99
N GLY A 268 -6.44 -6.97 9.56
CA GLY A 268 -5.13 -7.05 8.95
C GLY A 268 -4.10 -6.29 9.76
N THR A 269 -2.94 -6.06 9.15
CA THR A 269 -1.90 -5.25 9.80
C THR A 269 -1.52 -4.05 8.95
N LEU A 270 -1.18 -2.95 9.61
CA LEU A 270 -0.58 -1.77 9.01
C LEU A 270 0.84 -1.63 9.56
N THR A 271 1.83 -1.47 8.67
CA THR A 271 3.20 -1.09 9.05
C THR A 271 3.50 0.31 8.51
N MET A 272 3.94 1.21 9.38
CA MET A 272 4.17 2.62 9.07
C MET A 272 5.65 3.00 9.15
N SER A 273 6.10 3.91 8.28
CA SER A 273 7.31 4.70 8.56
C SER A 273 7.05 5.70 9.68
N ALA A 274 8.10 6.10 10.39
CA ALA A 274 8.04 7.29 11.25
C ALA A 274 7.55 8.50 10.45
N MET A 275 6.75 9.36 11.08
CA MET A 275 6.29 10.60 10.46
C MET A 275 7.48 11.55 10.24
N ALA A 276 7.68 12.01 9.01
CA ALA A 276 8.68 13.03 8.73
C ALA A 276 8.21 14.42 9.18
N SER A 277 9.13 15.32 9.52
CA SER A 277 8.81 16.67 10.03
C SER A 277 8.07 17.58 9.04
N ASN A 278 7.83 17.12 7.81
CA ASN A 278 7.12 17.82 6.74
C ASN A 278 5.86 17.05 6.26
N GLU A 279 5.49 15.97 6.94
CA GLU A 279 4.28 15.19 6.66
C GLU A 279 3.10 15.69 7.50
N THR A 280 1.91 15.67 6.92
CA THR A 280 0.65 15.89 7.64
C THR A 280 0.32 14.67 8.48
N VAL A 281 -0.13 14.87 9.72
CA VAL A 281 -0.63 13.79 10.59
C VAL A 281 -1.81 13.07 9.91
N ASN A 282 -1.98 11.78 10.20
CA ASN A 282 -3.13 11.04 9.68
C ASN A 282 -4.35 11.35 10.52
N THR A 283 -5.31 12.07 9.96
CA THR A 283 -6.63 12.26 10.57
C THR A 283 -7.66 11.44 9.82
N ILE A 284 -8.43 10.63 10.54
CA ILE A 284 -9.54 9.84 9.96
C ILE A 284 -10.79 9.92 10.83
N THR A 285 -11.92 9.65 10.19
CA THR A 285 -13.24 9.49 10.83
C THR A 285 -13.79 8.14 10.37
N PRO A 286 -13.53 7.03 11.07
CA PRO A 286 -13.96 5.71 10.64
C PRO A 286 -15.49 5.63 10.67
N LYS A 287 -16.13 5.03 9.65
CA LYS A 287 -17.60 4.94 9.60
C LYS A 287 -18.19 3.97 10.62
N GLN A 288 -17.36 3.06 11.12
CA GLN A 288 -17.70 1.91 11.95
C GLN A 288 -16.68 1.80 13.11
N PRO A 289 -16.99 1.10 14.20
CA PRO A 289 -16.05 0.81 15.28
C PRO A 289 -14.72 0.24 14.75
N LEU A 290 -13.61 0.78 15.28
CA LEU A 290 -12.25 0.50 14.86
C LEU A 290 -11.37 0.26 16.10
N ALA A 291 -10.58 -0.81 16.10
CA ALA A 291 -9.56 -1.07 17.10
C ALA A 291 -8.18 -1.26 16.47
N PHE A 292 -7.13 -0.82 17.17
CA PHE A 292 -5.74 -1.13 16.86
C PHE A 292 -5.10 -1.87 18.04
N GLN A 293 -4.32 -2.91 17.80
CA GLN A 293 -3.43 -3.53 18.79
C GLN A 293 -1.99 -3.43 18.31
N ILE A 294 -1.11 -2.82 19.09
CA ILE A 294 0.28 -2.58 18.66
C ILE A 294 1.11 -3.87 18.75
N GLU A 295 1.86 -4.17 17.69
CA GLU A 295 2.78 -5.32 17.61
C GLU A 295 4.25 -4.92 17.72
N GLU A 296 4.64 -3.80 17.12
CA GLU A 296 6.03 -3.37 16.99
C GLU A 296 6.10 -1.84 16.90
N GLY A 297 7.18 -1.25 17.41
CA GLY A 297 7.38 0.19 17.42
C GLY A 297 6.46 0.93 18.39
N GLN A 298 6.05 2.13 18.00
CA GLN A 298 5.29 3.07 18.84
C GLN A 298 4.39 3.97 18.00
N LEU A 299 3.15 4.16 18.46
CA LEU A 299 2.09 4.90 17.78
C LEU A 299 1.58 6.02 18.69
N SER A 300 1.69 7.28 18.25
CA SER A 300 1.02 8.41 18.90
C SER A 300 -0.38 8.57 18.31
N VAL A 301 -1.36 8.80 19.17
CA VAL A 301 -2.77 9.03 18.81
C VAL A 301 -3.33 10.23 19.57
N GLU A 302 -4.29 10.91 18.98
CA GLU A 302 -4.90 12.13 19.54
C GLU A 302 -6.41 12.13 19.24
N ILE A 303 -7.23 12.26 20.29
CA ILE A 303 -8.69 12.18 20.28
C ILE A 303 -9.21 13.26 21.23
N GLU A 304 -10.05 14.17 20.74
CA GLU A 304 -10.71 15.21 21.56
C GLU A 304 -9.73 15.99 22.48
N ASP A 305 -8.60 16.42 21.91
CA ASP A 305 -7.47 17.10 22.57
C ASP A 305 -6.69 16.25 23.62
N GLU A 306 -7.09 14.99 23.88
CA GLU A 306 -6.28 14.03 24.65
C GLU A 306 -5.33 13.24 23.74
N SER A 307 -4.05 13.17 24.12
CA SER A 307 -3.01 12.42 23.41
C SER A 307 -2.54 11.20 24.19
N ALA A 308 -2.37 10.07 23.51
CA ALA A 308 -1.79 8.84 24.06
C ALA A 308 -0.65 8.32 23.17
N LEU A 309 0.27 7.56 23.78
CA LEU A 309 1.44 7.00 23.12
C LEU A 309 1.49 5.49 23.37
N LEU A 310 1.08 4.72 22.37
CA LEU A 310 0.90 3.28 22.46
C LEU A 310 2.18 2.52 22.08
N ILE A 311 2.47 1.47 22.83
CA ILE A 311 3.58 0.52 22.65
C ILE A 311 3.06 -0.92 22.49
N GLN A 312 3.94 -1.85 22.13
CA GLN A 312 3.59 -3.26 21.88
C GLN A 312 2.73 -3.89 22.98
N GLY A 313 1.50 -4.28 22.60
CA GLY A 313 0.50 -4.91 23.46
C GLY A 313 -0.66 -4.00 23.87
N ASP A 314 -0.48 -2.68 23.77
CA ASP A 314 -1.55 -1.70 24.01
C ASP A 314 -2.63 -1.79 22.93
N VAL A 315 -3.87 -1.46 23.31
CA VAL A 315 -5.03 -1.46 22.43
C VAL A 315 -5.67 -0.07 22.39
N LEU A 316 -5.89 0.47 21.20
CA LEU A 316 -6.78 1.60 20.95
C LEU A 316 -8.14 1.07 20.52
N PHE A 317 -9.22 1.68 21.02
CA PHE A 317 -10.55 1.55 20.44
C PHE A 317 -11.16 2.94 20.13
N VAL A 318 -11.79 3.05 18.95
CA VAL A 318 -12.44 4.26 18.44
C VAL A 318 -13.84 3.91 17.91
N PRO A 319 -14.92 4.54 18.43
CA PRO A 319 -16.26 4.39 17.88
C PRO A 319 -16.39 4.87 16.43
N GLY A 320 -17.40 4.36 15.73
CA GLY A 320 -17.80 4.91 14.43
C GLY A 320 -18.19 6.39 14.55
N ASN A 321 -17.76 7.19 13.58
CA ASN A 321 -17.89 8.65 13.47
C ASN A 321 -17.06 9.49 14.47
N THR A 322 -16.22 8.89 15.31
CA THR A 322 -15.26 9.62 16.15
C THR A 322 -14.01 9.97 15.34
N THR A 323 -13.72 11.27 15.17
CA THR A 323 -12.53 11.71 14.42
C THR A 323 -11.29 11.66 15.31
N PHE A 324 -10.20 11.09 14.79
CA PHE A 324 -8.93 11.01 15.52
C PHE A 324 -7.71 11.18 14.63
N SER A 325 -6.59 11.55 15.26
CA SER A 325 -5.27 11.72 14.65
C SER A 325 -4.35 10.57 15.08
N TYR A 326 -3.48 10.09 14.18
CA TYR A 326 -2.46 9.09 14.49
C TYR A 326 -1.16 9.24 13.67
N HIS A 327 -0.03 8.91 14.27
CA HIS A 327 1.26 8.83 13.57
C HIS A 327 2.26 7.91 14.29
N ALA A 328 3.17 7.30 13.52
CA ALA A 328 4.27 6.54 14.07
C ALA A 328 5.40 7.48 14.51
N THR A 329 5.85 7.35 15.76
CA THR A 329 6.96 8.13 16.32
C THR A 329 8.33 7.51 16.02
N VAL A 330 8.36 6.21 15.69
CA VAL A 330 9.56 5.44 15.36
C VAL A 330 9.41 4.73 14.02
N PRO A 331 10.52 4.37 13.33
CA PRO A 331 10.44 3.58 12.11
C PRO A 331 9.89 2.18 12.38
N VAL A 332 9.14 1.62 11.43
CA VAL A 332 8.58 0.26 11.50
C VAL A 332 7.61 0.08 12.69
N THR A 333 6.74 1.06 12.92
CA THR A 333 5.58 0.84 13.80
C THR A 333 4.59 -0.07 13.09
N LYS A 334 4.29 -1.23 13.67
CA LYS A 334 3.31 -2.20 13.17
C LYS A 334 2.18 -2.37 14.18
N PHE A 335 0.95 -2.38 13.70
CA PHE A 335 -0.22 -2.74 14.49
C PHE A 335 -1.20 -3.61 13.69
N LEU A 336 -1.91 -4.46 14.41
CA LEU A 336 -3.12 -5.15 13.97
C LEU A 336 -4.27 -4.15 13.98
N TYR A 337 -5.05 -4.07 12.91
CA TYR A 337 -6.31 -3.33 12.86
C TYR A 337 -7.50 -4.30 12.79
N VAL A 338 -8.60 -3.91 13.42
CA VAL A 338 -9.90 -4.58 13.38
C VAL A 338 -10.95 -3.50 13.15
N SER A 339 -11.67 -3.56 12.04
CA SER A 339 -12.73 -2.61 11.71
C SER A 339 -14.03 -3.36 11.47
N ALA A 340 -15.11 -2.95 12.11
CA ALA A 340 -16.44 -3.44 11.75
C ALA A 340 -16.83 -2.97 10.32
N GLY A 341 -17.73 -3.71 9.68
CA GLY A 341 -18.20 -3.50 8.31
C GLY A 341 -17.21 -3.92 7.22
N ALA A 342 -17.73 -4.05 5.99
CA ALA A 342 -16.96 -4.39 4.79
C ALA A 342 -16.22 -3.18 4.16
N ASP A 343 -16.67 -1.96 4.45
CA ASP A 343 -16.12 -0.69 3.93
C ASP A 343 -15.32 0.07 5.02
N GLY A 344 -14.58 -0.68 5.83
CA GLY A 344 -13.83 -0.20 6.97
C GLY A 344 -12.49 0.49 6.66
N PHE A 345 -11.64 0.58 7.68
CA PHE A 345 -10.36 1.29 7.67
C PHE A 345 -9.44 0.94 6.47
N ASP A 346 -9.36 -0.33 6.09
CA ASP A 346 -8.49 -0.78 5.00
C ASP A 346 -9.08 -0.52 3.61
N TYR A 347 -10.40 -0.60 3.48
CA TYR A 347 -11.14 -0.22 2.28
C TYR A 347 -10.95 1.27 1.97
N ASP A 348 -11.13 2.15 2.95
CA ASP A 348 -10.95 3.60 2.77
C ASP A 348 -9.49 3.95 2.37
N LEU A 349 -8.48 3.27 2.95
CA LEU A 349 -7.06 3.39 2.57
C LEU A 349 -6.75 2.93 1.12
N LEU A 350 -7.63 2.14 0.50
CA LEU A 350 -7.48 1.58 -0.85
C LEU A 350 -8.33 2.29 -1.92
N GLN A 351 -9.48 2.86 -1.55
CA GLN A 351 -10.48 3.40 -2.49
C GLN A 351 -10.11 4.72 -3.17
N ASN A 352 -9.55 5.67 -2.40
CA ASN A 352 -9.49 7.08 -2.79
C ASN A 352 -8.82 7.32 -4.16
N MET A 353 -7.81 6.52 -4.52
CA MET A 353 -7.04 6.71 -5.76
C MET A 353 -7.79 6.25 -7.03
N GLN A 354 -8.65 5.23 -6.94
CA GLN A 354 -9.39 4.71 -8.10
C GLN A 354 -10.52 5.64 -8.52
N ILE A 355 -11.26 6.17 -7.54
CA ILE A 355 -12.38 7.09 -7.76
C ILE A 355 -11.85 8.41 -8.35
N VAL A 356 -10.77 8.96 -7.79
CA VAL A 356 -10.16 10.19 -8.31
C VAL A 356 -9.61 9.98 -9.73
N PHE A 357 -8.94 8.85 -10.01
CA PHE A 357 -8.47 8.51 -11.37
C PHE A 357 -9.62 8.47 -12.39
N LEU A 358 -10.73 7.79 -12.05
CA LEU A 358 -11.89 7.66 -12.91
C LEU A 358 -12.58 9.02 -13.14
N PHE A 359 -12.87 9.76 -12.06
CA PHE A 359 -13.55 11.05 -12.11
C PHE A 359 -12.75 12.09 -12.91
N THR A 360 -11.45 12.25 -12.61
CA THR A 360 -10.57 13.20 -13.33
C THR A 360 -10.45 12.83 -14.80
N GLY A 361 -10.39 11.54 -15.12
CA GLY A 361 -10.40 11.06 -16.49
C GLY A 361 -11.69 11.40 -17.25
N VAL A 362 -12.86 11.16 -16.65
CA VAL A 362 -14.16 11.48 -17.26
C VAL A 362 -14.32 12.99 -17.44
N PHE A 363 -14.06 13.77 -16.38
CA PHE A 363 -14.12 15.24 -16.41
C PHE A 363 -13.20 15.82 -17.49
N SER A 364 -11.93 15.40 -17.53
CA SER A 364 -10.97 15.84 -18.55
C SER A 364 -11.45 15.54 -19.97
N THR A 365 -12.08 14.38 -20.21
CA THR A 365 -12.62 14.06 -21.53
C THR A 365 -13.77 15.00 -21.93
N CYS A 366 -14.72 15.27 -21.02
CA CYS A 366 -15.83 16.18 -21.30
C CYS A 366 -15.35 17.63 -21.50
N VAL A 367 -14.40 18.11 -20.70
CA VAL A 367 -13.81 19.44 -20.89
C VAL A 367 -13.05 19.55 -22.22
N ALA A 368 -12.34 18.49 -22.64
CA ALA A 368 -11.72 18.44 -23.97
C ALA A 368 -12.76 18.50 -25.12
N GLN A 369 -13.91 17.83 -24.98
CA GLN A 369 -15.01 17.94 -25.93
C GLN A 369 -15.57 19.36 -25.99
N PHE A 370 -15.76 20.03 -24.84
CA PHE A 370 -16.16 21.44 -24.79
C PHE A 370 -15.17 22.35 -25.52
N VAL A 371 -13.86 22.21 -25.27
CA VAL A 371 -12.82 22.99 -25.96
C VAL A 371 -12.86 22.74 -27.48
N PHE A 372 -13.16 21.52 -27.93
CA PHE A 372 -13.35 21.19 -29.34
C PHE A 372 -14.58 21.89 -29.95
N TYR A 373 -15.73 21.88 -29.27
CA TYR A 373 -16.93 22.58 -29.74
C TYR A 373 -16.79 24.10 -29.79
N GLN A 374 -15.90 24.68 -28.98
CA GLN A 374 -15.56 26.11 -29.01
C GLN A 374 -14.51 26.46 -30.09
N GLY A 375 -14.14 25.53 -30.97
CA GLY A 375 -13.17 25.74 -32.06
C GLY A 375 -11.70 25.69 -31.65
N ALA A 376 -11.39 25.63 -30.36
CA ALA A 376 -10.02 25.57 -29.83
C ALA A 376 -9.42 24.15 -29.75
N GLY A 377 -10.07 23.18 -30.40
CA GLY A 377 -9.66 21.76 -30.39
C GLY A 377 -8.82 21.32 -31.59
N ASP A 378 -8.22 22.24 -32.37
CA ASP A 378 -7.33 21.85 -33.47
C ASP A 378 -6.13 21.06 -32.91
N GLN A 379 -5.95 19.85 -33.44
CA GLN A 379 -4.91 18.93 -33.03
C GLN A 379 -3.53 19.36 -33.50
N LYS A 380 -3.42 20.18 -34.56
CA LYS A 380 -2.16 20.83 -34.95
C LYS A 380 -1.73 21.90 -33.95
N ALA A 381 -2.69 22.58 -33.31
CA ALA A 381 -2.40 23.54 -32.26
C ALA A 381 -1.94 22.88 -30.94
N MET A 382 -2.22 21.57 -30.76
CA MET A 382 -1.81 20.75 -29.59
C MET A 382 -2.06 21.40 -28.21
N LEU A 383 -3.07 22.27 -28.08
CA LEU A 383 -3.36 22.99 -26.84
C LEU A 383 -3.75 22.05 -25.68
N LEU A 384 -4.57 21.03 -25.96
CA LEU A 384 -4.95 20.02 -24.95
C LEU A 384 -3.75 19.16 -24.52
N PRO A 385 -2.92 18.59 -25.42
CA PRO A 385 -1.63 17.98 -25.04
C PRO A 385 -0.71 18.89 -24.20
N LEU A 386 -0.62 20.18 -24.51
CA LEU A 386 0.16 21.13 -23.72
C LEU A 386 -0.40 21.23 -22.29
N CYS A 387 -1.71 21.42 -22.12
CA CYS A 387 -2.34 21.45 -20.80
C CYS A 387 -2.24 20.11 -20.05
N ASN A 388 -2.23 18.97 -20.75
CA ASN A 388 -2.00 17.66 -20.16
C ASN A 388 -0.60 17.54 -19.55
N TYR A 389 0.44 17.87 -20.34
CA TYR A 389 1.82 17.80 -19.87
C TYR A 389 2.15 18.85 -18.82
N LEU A 390 1.56 20.06 -18.92
CA LEU A 390 1.61 21.05 -17.85
C LEU A 390 0.97 20.50 -16.57
N GLY A 391 -0.20 19.86 -16.63
CA GLY A 391 -0.83 19.20 -15.48
C GLY A 391 0.12 18.19 -14.81
N MET A 392 0.71 17.28 -15.59
CA MET A 392 1.69 16.30 -15.11
C MET A 392 2.94 16.95 -14.50
N MET A 393 3.43 18.06 -15.05
CA MET A 393 4.56 18.81 -14.50
C MET A 393 4.19 19.55 -13.21
N LEU A 394 2.98 20.12 -13.12
CA LEU A 394 2.47 20.84 -11.95
C LEU A 394 2.24 19.93 -10.73
N VAL A 395 2.24 18.60 -10.92
CA VAL A 395 2.36 17.62 -9.80
C VAL A 395 3.60 17.92 -8.94
N GLY A 396 4.66 18.52 -9.49
CA GLY A 396 5.82 18.99 -8.74
C GLY A 396 5.53 20.17 -7.79
N LEU A 397 4.49 20.97 -8.03
CA LEU A 397 4.07 22.08 -7.15
C LEU A 397 3.20 21.64 -5.98
N LEU A 398 2.59 20.45 -6.04
CA LEU A 398 2.06 19.83 -4.82
C LEU A 398 3.20 19.75 -3.79
N PRO A 399 2.94 19.94 -2.48
CA PRO A 399 3.98 19.91 -1.46
C PRO A 399 4.95 18.73 -1.64
N ALA A 400 6.24 19.01 -1.56
CA ALA A 400 7.26 17.98 -1.66
C ALA A 400 7.17 17.08 -0.42
N ILE A 401 6.67 15.85 -0.61
CA ILE A 401 6.93 14.74 0.30
C ILE A 401 8.44 14.45 0.18
N GLY A 402 9.23 15.14 1.00
CA GLY A 402 10.70 15.10 1.00
C GLY A 402 11.36 15.86 -0.16
N GLY A 403 12.01 17.01 0.10
CA GLY A 403 12.79 17.68 -0.95
C GLY A 403 13.19 19.15 -0.76
N ALA A 404 13.58 19.58 0.45
CA ALA A 404 14.16 20.92 0.62
C ALA A 404 15.68 20.88 0.37
N THR A 405 16.13 21.42 -0.77
CA THR A 405 17.56 21.57 -1.10
C THR A 405 18.29 22.46 -0.08
N MET A 406 19.43 22.00 0.43
CA MET A 406 20.36 22.85 1.21
C MET A 406 20.75 24.09 0.40
N LYS A 407 20.33 25.28 0.85
CA LYS A 407 21.06 26.52 0.52
C LYS A 407 22.32 26.55 1.37
N LYS A 408 23.47 26.35 0.73
CA LYS A 408 24.80 26.46 1.33
C LYS A 408 25.09 27.92 1.70
N SER A 409 24.67 28.34 2.89
CA SER A 409 24.98 29.66 3.44
C SER A 409 26.39 29.64 4.03
N THR A 410 27.37 30.11 3.26
CA THR A 410 28.69 30.48 3.79
C THR A 410 28.52 31.63 4.78
N GLY A 411 28.89 31.39 6.03
CA GLY A 411 28.75 32.40 7.08
C GLY A 411 29.71 33.58 6.94
N LYS A 412 29.24 34.76 7.35
CA LYS A 412 30.06 35.76 8.02
C LYS A 412 29.39 36.16 9.32
N GLN A 413 30.16 36.21 10.39
CA GLN A 413 29.70 36.57 11.73
C GLN A 413 29.29 38.05 11.79
N SER A 414 28.37 38.36 12.70
CA SER A 414 28.54 39.51 13.59
C SER A 414 28.00 39.16 14.97
N GLU A 415 28.82 39.32 16.00
CA GLU A 415 28.39 39.19 17.39
C GLU A 415 27.42 40.32 17.79
N LYS A 416 26.59 40.05 18.81
CA LYS A 416 26.53 40.89 20.03
C LYS A 416 25.81 40.19 21.17
N LYS A 417 26.42 40.21 22.36
CA LYS A 417 25.83 39.79 23.65
C LYS A 417 24.69 40.73 24.07
N PRO A 418 23.69 40.25 24.84
CA PRO A 418 22.74 41.11 25.55
C PRO A 418 23.41 41.82 26.75
N LYS A 419 22.82 42.95 27.16
CA LYS A 419 23.10 43.66 28.42
C LYS A 419 21.79 43.90 29.18
N GLU A 420 21.88 43.86 30.51
CA GLU A 420 20.78 44.01 31.46
C GLU A 420 20.30 45.46 31.63
N ALA A 421 19.08 45.65 32.19
CA ALA A 421 18.67 46.83 32.94
C ALA A 421 17.53 46.53 33.94
N VAL A 422 17.52 47.26 35.07
CA VAL A 422 16.72 47.13 36.33
C VAL A 422 15.94 48.46 36.52
N SER A 423 14.78 48.61 37.17
CA SER A 423 14.13 47.99 38.36
C SER A 423 12.69 47.43 38.06
N GLU A 424 11.72 47.17 38.95
CA GLU A 424 11.45 47.54 40.38
C GLU A 424 10.35 46.65 41.02
N ASP A 425 10.24 46.63 42.35
CA ASP A 425 9.30 45.82 43.17
C ASP A 425 8.80 46.67 44.37
N PRO A 426 7.60 46.43 44.97
CA PRO A 426 7.61 46.13 46.42
C PRO A 426 6.45 45.28 47.02
N GLU A 427 6.81 44.53 48.08
CA GLU A 427 6.04 44.16 49.31
C GLU A 427 4.74 43.32 49.17
N ASN A 428 4.63 42.14 49.83
CA ASN A 428 4.57 42.05 51.30
C ASN A 428 4.88 40.64 51.90
N HIS A 429 5.15 40.59 53.20
CA HIS A 429 5.59 39.39 53.96
C HIS A 429 4.46 38.44 54.43
N VAL A 430 4.79 37.16 54.69
CA VAL A 430 4.85 36.55 56.05
C VAL A 430 5.24 35.05 55.96
N GLU A 431 6.20 34.64 56.79
CA GLU A 431 6.68 33.25 57.01
C GLU A 431 6.16 32.73 58.37
N PRO A 432 6.28 31.44 58.78
CA PRO A 432 7.56 31.02 59.42
C PRO A 432 7.94 29.50 59.35
N GLU A 433 9.24 29.23 59.55
CA GLU A 433 9.84 28.09 60.32
C GLU A 433 9.64 26.60 59.85
N ARG A 434 10.59 25.65 59.97
CA ARG A 434 12.01 25.65 60.40
C ARG A 434 12.73 24.32 60.05
N THR A 435 14.01 24.41 59.63
CA THR A 435 15.20 23.52 59.82
C THR A 435 15.05 22.20 60.64
N GLN A 436 15.73 21.07 60.35
CA GLN A 436 17.21 20.88 60.35
C GLN A 436 17.69 19.52 59.73
N THR A 437 18.98 19.41 59.42
CA THR A 437 19.75 18.23 58.93
C THR A 437 20.63 17.58 60.04
N GLN A 438 21.40 16.52 59.69
CA GLN A 438 22.49 15.83 60.45
C GLN A 438 22.05 14.72 61.44
N ASP A 439 22.80 13.62 61.68
CA ASP A 439 23.96 12.99 61.01
C ASP A 439 24.21 11.54 61.52
N GLU A 440 25.24 10.87 60.97
CA GLU A 440 25.98 9.69 61.49
C GLU A 440 25.36 8.27 61.48
N SER A 441 26.12 7.15 61.55
CA SER A 441 27.46 6.74 61.05
C SER A 441 27.76 5.29 61.52
N TRP A 442 28.83 4.66 60.99
CA TRP A 442 29.43 3.36 61.35
C TRP A 442 28.71 2.07 60.92
N LYS A 443 29.37 0.98 60.50
CA LYS A 443 30.67 0.66 59.85
C LYS A 443 30.87 -0.85 60.07
N GLY A 444 31.20 -1.60 59.02
CA GLY A 444 31.64 -3.00 59.14
C GLY A 444 32.24 -3.44 57.81
N ALA A 445 33.55 -3.67 57.78
CA ALA A 445 34.29 -4.02 56.56
C ALA A 445 35.21 -5.21 56.82
N LEU A 446 35.33 -6.10 55.82
CA LEU A 446 36.39 -7.10 55.70
C LEU A 446 36.58 -7.43 54.21
N VAL A 447 37.84 -7.59 53.77
CA VAL A 447 38.30 -7.50 52.36
C VAL A 447 39.21 -8.71 52.02
N ILE A 448 39.57 -8.83 50.72
CA ILE A 448 40.53 -9.76 50.04
C ILE A 448 39.86 -11.04 49.49
N GLU A 449 39.96 -11.43 48.21
CA GLU A 449 40.58 -10.83 46.98
C GLU A 449 39.55 -10.82 45.81
N GLY A 450 39.78 -10.38 44.55
CA GLY A 450 40.65 -10.90 43.48
C GLY A 450 39.81 -11.71 42.47
N GLU A 451 39.59 -11.36 41.20
CA GLU A 451 40.43 -10.68 40.20
C GLU A 451 39.55 -9.99 39.12
N THR A 452 39.82 -8.73 38.76
CA THR A 452 39.25 -8.03 37.58
C THR A 452 40.32 -7.16 36.92
N VAL A 453 40.28 -7.05 35.59
CA VAL A 453 41.16 -6.16 34.81
C VAL A 453 40.30 -5.30 33.88
N ASP A 454 40.31 -3.99 34.17
CA ASP A 454 39.73 -2.91 33.37
C ASP A 454 40.83 -1.92 32.95
N MET A 455 40.46 -1.00 32.05
CA MET A 455 41.13 0.25 31.59
C MET A 455 41.78 0.24 30.20
N GLU A 456 41.79 1.34 29.45
CA GLU A 456 40.89 2.52 29.38
C GLU A 456 41.20 3.28 28.06
N LEU A 457 40.32 4.19 27.64
CA LEU A 457 40.59 5.13 26.53
C LEU A 457 41.69 6.15 26.89
N THR A 458 42.38 6.68 25.89
CA THR A 458 42.88 8.07 25.93
C THR A 458 42.95 8.71 24.55
N ARG A 459 42.74 10.04 24.47
CA ARG A 459 42.64 10.82 23.23
C ARG A 459 43.25 12.22 23.39
N ARG A 460 44.35 12.50 22.68
CA ARG A 460 44.94 13.83 22.32
C ARG A 460 46.27 13.55 21.60
N GLY A 461 46.80 14.38 20.71
CA GLY A 461 46.40 15.63 20.06
C GLY A 461 47.54 16.03 19.09
N GLY A 462 47.25 16.69 17.96
CA GLY A 462 48.25 16.89 16.89
C GLY A 462 49.06 18.19 16.97
N ASN A 463 50.04 18.35 16.06
CA ASN A 463 50.34 19.62 15.38
C ASN A 463 51.29 19.45 14.16
N ASP A 464 50.92 20.14 13.08
CA ASP A 464 51.58 20.61 11.85
C ASP A 464 53.11 20.50 11.63
N THR A 465 53.55 20.24 10.38
CA THR A 465 54.22 21.26 9.51
C THR A 465 54.44 20.79 8.04
N ASP A 466 54.81 21.75 7.17
CA ASP A 466 54.72 21.75 5.69
C ASP A 466 55.80 21.00 4.85
N ASN A 467 55.48 20.89 3.55
CA ASN A 467 56.29 21.22 2.34
C ASN A 467 56.74 20.11 1.33
N GLN A 468 56.06 20.14 0.17
CA GLN A 468 56.55 20.21 -1.23
C GLN A 468 57.75 19.38 -1.78
N LYS A 469 57.51 18.77 -2.98
CA LYS A 469 58.38 18.68 -4.19
C LYS A 469 59.69 17.85 -4.10
N GLU A 470 60.25 17.22 -5.14
CA GLU A 470 59.86 16.85 -6.53
C GLU A 470 60.91 15.82 -7.06
N GLU A 471 60.65 15.13 -8.19
CA GLU A 471 61.60 14.33 -9.02
C GLU A 471 62.23 13.04 -8.40
N GLY A 472 62.48 11.95 -9.15
CA GLY A 472 62.18 11.64 -10.56
C GLY A 472 62.81 10.30 -11.03
N LEU A 473 62.44 9.85 -12.25
CA LEU A 473 63.02 8.75 -13.06
C LEU A 473 62.94 7.30 -12.52
N GLU A 474 62.92 6.22 -13.32
CA GLU A 474 62.50 5.93 -14.71
C GLU A 474 62.63 4.40 -14.92
N LYS A 475 61.81 3.79 -15.81
CA LYS A 475 62.14 2.66 -16.72
C LYS A 475 60.91 2.01 -17.36
N GLU A 476 60.84 2.10 -18.69
CA GLU A 476 60.13 1.17 -19.57
C GLU A 476 61.13 0.13 -20.13
N ASP A 477 60.67 -0.69 -21.09
CA ASP A 477 61.32 -1.76 -21.90
C ASP A 477 60.50 -3.09 -21.75
N ASN A 478 59.95 -3.76 -22.77
CA ASN A 478 60.03 -3.65 -24.24
C ASN A 478 58.71 -4.11 -24.93
N GLU A 479 58.49 -3.70 -26.18
CA GLU A 479 57.65 -4.40 -27.20
C GLU A 479 58.56 -5.22 -28.15
N ASP A 480 57.96 -6.01 -29.06
CA ASP A 480 58.51 -6.58 -30.33
C ASP A 480 57.53 -7.68 -30.85
N ASP A 481 57.32 -7.99 -32.14
CA ASP A 481 57.27 -7.20 -33.40
C ASP A 481 56.70 -8.11 -34.53
N GLU A 482 56.22 -7.59 -35.68
CA GLU A 482 55.80 -8.38 -36.86
C GLU A 482 56.46 -7.90 -38.19
N ASP A 483 56.75 -8.87 -39.09
CA ASP A 483 56.99 -8.78 -40.55
C ASP A 483 58.30 -8.24 -41.20
N SER A 484 59.14 -9.22 -41.61
CA SER A 484 59.79 -9.43 -42.94
C SER A 484 60.77 -8.42 -43.60
N ASP A 485 61.90 -8.98 -44.08
CA ASP A 485 63.05 -8.39 -44.79
C ASP A 485 62.77 -7.45 -46.00
N SER A 486 63.51 -6.33 -46.12
CA SER A 486 64.78 -6.27 -46.91
C SER A 486 65.34 -4.86 -47.25
N SER A 487 66.56 -4.59 -46.73
CA SER A 487 67.68 -3.74 -47.26
C SER A 487 67.53 -2.31 -47.85
N SER A 488 68.41 -1.45 -47.32
CA SER A 488 69.20 -0.34 -47.95
C SER A 488 68.69 1.12 -48.00
N ASP A 489 69.18 1.89 -47.02
CA ASP A 489 70.01 3.12 -47.10
C ASP A 489 69.48 4.56 -47.38
N ASP A 490 70.09 5.48 -46.61
CA ASP A 490 70.33 6.94 -46.77
C ASP A 490 69.26 8.04 -46.49
N GLU A 491 69.21 8.43 -45.22
CA GLU A 491 69.49 9.79 -44.66
C GLU A 491 68.85 11.09 -45.23
N LYS A 492 67.92 11.73 -44.49
CA LYS A 492 68.05 13.09 -43.84
C LYS A 492 66.71 13.80 -43.46
N LYS A 493 66.52 14.02 -42.14
CA LYS A 493 65.98 15.19 -41.37
C LYS A 493 64.74 16.05 -41.82
N PRO A 494 64.05 16.76 -40.88
CA PRO A 494 62.57 16.70 -40.80
C PRO A 494 61.79 18.04 -40.91
N ALA A 495 60.45 17.97 -40.92
CA ALA A 495 59.57 19.11 -40.60
C ALA A 495 58.18 18.73 -40.02
N LEU A 496 57.95 19.15 -38.77
CA LEU A 496 56.72 19.62 -38.09
C LEU A 496 55.31 19.33 -38.69
N GLY A 497 54.39 18.75 -37.90
CA GLY A 497 52.95 18.62 -38.27
C GLY A 497 52.00 18.22 -37.12
N LEU A 498 51.26 19.21 -36.61
CA LEU A 498 50.20 19.19 -35.57
C LEU A 498 49.28 17.94 -35.53
N ARG A 499 49.04 17.36 -34.33
CA ARG A 499 48.08 16.25 -34.10
C ARG A 499 46.89 16.70 -33.23
N VAL A 500 45.67 16.57 -33.77
CA VAL A 500 44.41 16.81 -33.05
C VAL A 500 43.96 15.53 -32.35
N THR A 501 43.63 15.59 -31.06
CA THR A 501 43.04 14.47 -30.31
C THR A 501 41.52 14.59 -30.25
N SER A 502 40.80 13.60 -30.80
CA SER A 502 39.35 13.50 -30.66
C SER A 502 38.99 12.76 -29.37
N SER A 503 38.34 13.44 -28.42
CA SER A 503 37.87 12.85 -27.17
C SER A 503 36.41 12.37 -27.29
N SER A 504 36.20 11.07 -27.40
CA SER A 504 34.86 10.46 -27.37
C SER A 504 34.35 10.36 -25.92
N VAL A 505 33.34 11.18 -25.57
CA VAL A 505 32.68 11.13 -24.26
C VAL A 505 31.59 10.05 -24.25
N SER A 506 31.78 8.99 -23.46
CA SER A 506 30.75 7.96 -23.22
C SER A 506 29.84 8.36 -22.05
N PHE A 507 28.59 8.72 -22.32
CA PHE A 507 27.57 8.90 -21.27
C PHE A 507 26.99 7.55 -20.84
N SER A 508 27.21 7.17 -19.58
CA SER A 508 26.53 6.02 -18.95
C SER A 508 25.28 6.50 -18.21
N LEU A 509 24.10 6.25 -18.78
CA LEU A 509 22.80 6.50 -18.14
C LEU A 509 22.49 5.44 -17.07
N SER A 510 21.84 5.82 -15.98
CA SER A 510 21.30 4.84 -15.03
C SER A 510 20.05 4.14 -15.58
N THR A 511 19.73 2.95 -15.07
CA THR A 511 18.55 2.18 -15.49
C THR A 511 17.25 2.99 -15.36
N VAL A 512 17.09 3.75 -14.26
CA VAL A 512 15.93 4.62 -14.05
C VAL A 512 15.89 5.76 -15.07
N GLN A 513 17.03 6.38 -15.39
CA GLN A 513 17.10 7.42 -16.42
C GLN A 513 16.74 6.88 -17.81
N LEU A 514 17.25 5.70 -18.17
CA LEU A 514 16.90 5.03 -19.42
C LEU A 514 15.40 4.72 -19.50
N CYS A 515 14.80 4.20 -18.43
CA CYS A 515 13.35 3.96 -18.37
C CYS A 515 12.53 5.24 -18.49
N VAL A 516 12.94 6.35 -17.87
CA VAL A 516 12.29 7.67 -18.03
C VAL A 516 12.37 8.15 -19.48
N VAL A 517 13.54 8.05 -20.12
CA VAL A 517 13.71 8.41 -21.56
C VAL A 517 12.80 7.57 -22.45
N VAL A 518 12.74 6.25 -22.21
CA VAL A 518 11.83 5.35 -22.96
C VAL A 518 10.37 5.75 -22.74
N SER A 519 9.93 5.99 -21.50
CA SER A 519 8.55 6.45 -21.21
C SER A 519 8.22 7.79 -21.88
N VAL A 520 9.14 8.76 -21.92
CA VAL A 520 8.93 10.04 -22.62
C VAL A 520 8.75 9.82 -24.13
N VAL A 521 9.59 8.99 -24.75
CA VAL A 521 9.48 8.66 -26.19
C VAL A 521 8.17 7.94 -26.48
N LEU A 522 7.81 6.93 -25.69
CA LEU A 522 6.57 6.17 -25.87
C LEU A 522 5.33 7.05 -25.66
N ASP A 523 5.30 7.89 -24.63
CA ASP A 523 4.16 8.76 -24.36
C ASP A 523 3.97 9.84 -25.44
N PHE A 524 5.05 10.52 -25.82
CA PHE A 524 4.97 11.60 -26.81
C PHE A 524 4.70 11.07 -28.23
N ALA A 525 5.28 9.92 -28.61
CA ALA A 525 4.92 9.24 -29.85
C ALA A 525 3.46 8.79 -29.83
N GLY A 526 3.00 8.19 -28.72
CA GLY A 526 1.60 7.85 -28.50
C GLY A 526 0.69 9.06 -28.70
N CYS A 527 1.05 10.22 -28.13
CA CYS A 527 0.31 11.47 -28.27
C CYS A 527 0.20 11.94 -29.72
N ILE A 528 1.29 11.94 -30.49
CA ILE A 528 1.28 12.34 -31.91
C ILE A 528 0.39 11.40 -32.72
N PHE A 529 0.63 10.09 -32.63
CA PHE A 529 -0.11 9.09 -33.41
C PHE A 529 -1.60 9.05 -33.06
N SER A 530 -1.95 9.18 -31.77
CA SER A 530 -3.34 9.26 -31.34
C SER A 530 -4.03 10.55 -31.79
N ASN A 531 -3.35 11.70 -31.76
CA ASN A 531 -3.92 12.94 -32.30
C ASN A 531 -4.17 12.80 -33.81
N VAL A 532 -3.15 12.46 -34.61
CA VAL A 532 -3.31 12.26 -36.07
C VAL A 532 -4.44 11.25 -36.38
N GLY A 533 -4.51 10.15 -35.62
CA GLY A 533 -5.59 9.19 -35.69
C GLY A 533 -6.98 9.80 -35.44
N LEU A 534 -7.12 10.62 -34.41
CA LEU A 534 -8.36 11.31 -34.05
C LEU A 534 -8.83 12.31 -35.13
N ALA A 535 -7.94 13.06 -35.79
CA ALA A 535 -8.30 13.94 -36.92
C ALA A 535 -8.87 13.15 -38.11
N MET A 536 -8.20 12.04 -38.45
CA MET A 536 -8.45 11.32 -39.69
C MET A 536 -9.62 10.34 -39.57
N ALA A 537 -9.74 9.63 -38.44
CA ALA A 537 -10.80 8.66 -38.18
C ALA A 537 -12.06 9.28 -37.53
N GLY A 538 -11.92 10.41 -36.84
CA GLY A 538 -12.99 10.98 -36.01
C GLY A 538 -13.10 10.30 -34.63
N SER A 539 -13.87 10.89 -33.72
CA SER A 539 -13.82 10.56 -32.28
C SER A 539 -14.38 9.18 -31.90
N GLY A 540 -15.49 8.73 -32.48
CA GLY A 540 -16.06 7.42 -32.16
C GLY A 540 -15.18 6.26 -32.65
N LEU A 541 -14.74 6.31 -33.90
CA LEU A 541 -13.83 5.32 -34.47
C LEU A 541 -12.43 5.35 -33.80
N TYR A 542 -11.92 6.53 -33.45
CA TYR A 542 -10.72 6.67 -32.63
C TYR A 542 -10.87 5.95 -31.28
N GLN A 543 -11.97 6.17 -30.53
CA GLN A 543 -12.18 5.54 -29.22
C GLN A 543 -12.17 4.01 -29.32
N VAL A 544 -12.77 3.46 -30.37
CA VAL A 544 -12.76 2.01 -30.63
C VAL A 544 -11.36 1.49 -30.92
N VAL A 545 -10.64 2.08 -31.86
CA VAL A 545 -9.28 1.58 -32.19
C VAL A 545 -8.32 1.81 -31.03
N TYR A 546 -8.45 2.92 -30.31
CA TYR A 546 -7.65 3.24 -29.12
C TYR A 546 -7.86 2.22 -27.99
N SER A 547 -9.04 1.61 -27.86
CA SER A 547 -9.32 0.58 -26.84
C SER A 547 -8.38 -0.64 -26.91
N SER A 548 -7.73 -0.87 -28.07
CA SER A 548 -6.69 -1.88 -28.24
C SER A 548 -5.46 -1.69 -27.33
N VAL A 549 -5.30 -0.52 -26.70
CA VAL A 549 -4.27 -0.24 -25.67
C VAL A 549 -4.25 -1.30 -24.55
N ILE A 550 -5.41 -1.88 -24.21
CA ILE A 550 -5.52 -2.95 -23.20
C ILE A 550 -4.84 -4.23 -23.71
N CYS A 551 -5.13 -4.61 -24.96
CA CYS A 551 -4.52 -5.77 -25.61
C CYS A 551 -3.00 -5.61 -25.77
N TRP A 552 -2.53 -4.41 -26.15
CA TRP A 552 -1.10 -4.10 -26.21
C TRP A 552 -0.44 -4.15 -24.83
N SER A 553 -1.08 -3.58 -23.80
CA SER A 553 -0.60 -3.63 -22.42
C SER A 553 -0.47 -5.07 -21.91
N ALA A 554 -1.46 -5.92 -22.18
CA ALA A 554 -1.45 -7.35 -21.81
C ALA A 554 -0.36 -8.13 -22.58
N LEU A 555 -0.25 -7.90 -23.89
CA LEU A 555 0.76 -8.54 -24.74
C LEU A 555 2.19 -8.16 -24.32
N MET A 556 2.45 -6.86 -24.12
CA MET A 556 3.78 -6.37 -23.70
C MET A 556 4.10 -6.74 -22.26
N SER A 557 3.12 -6.80 -21.35
CA SER A 557 3.31 -7.32 -19.98
C SER A 557 3.83 -8.76 -19.96
N ARG A 558 3.43 -9.59 -20.95
CA ARG A 558 3.93 -10.95 -21.08
C ARG A 558 5.41 -11.03 -21.46
N PHE A 559 5.87 -10.15 -22.35
CA PHE A 559 7.25 -10.17 -22.83
C PHE A 559 8.21 -9.42 -21.90
N ILE A 560 7.81 -8.26 -21.37
CA ILE A 560 8.67 -7.37 -20.56
C ILE A 560 8.61 -7.75 -19.09
N LEU A 561 7.41 -7.87 -18.51
CA LEU A 561 7.22 -8.16 -17.09
C LEU A 561 7.14 -9.67 -16.77
N LYS A 562 7.23 -10.53 -17.79
CA LYS A 562 7.09 -12.00 -17.71
C LYS A 562 5.77 -12.47 -17.04
N LYS A 563 4.75 -11.62 -17.03
CA LYS A 563 3.42 -11.94 -16.47
C LYS A 563 2.68 -12.89 -17.41
N VAL A 564 2.13 -13.98 -16.86
CA VAL A 564 1.22 -14.86 -17.60
C VAL A 564 -0.20 -14.34 -17.39
N VAL A 565 -0.87 -13.95 -18.48
CA VAL A 565 -2.30 -13.61 -18.49
C VAL A 565 -3.09 -14.87 -18.82
N SER A 566 -4.08 -15.22 -18.01
CA SER A 566 -4.87 -16.46 -18.18
C SER A 566 -5.82 -16.40 -19.37
N LYS A 567 -6.41 -17.54 -19.77
CA LYS A 567 -7.37 -17.57 -20.88
C LYS A 567 -8.65 -16.83 -20.51
N GLU A 568 -8.99 -16.89 -19.24
CA GLU A 568 -10.15 -16.29 -18.59
C GLU A 568 -9.95 -14.76 -18.49
N GLU A 569 -8.76 -14.29 -18.09
CA GLU A 569 -8.40 -12.88 -18.17
C GLU A 569 -8.41 -12.36 -19.62
N TRP A 570 -7.88 -13.13 -20.58
CA TRP A 570 -7.97 -12.79 -22.01
C TRP A 570 -9.41 -12.72 -22.52
N PHE A 571 -10.31 -13.57 -22.04
CA PHE A 571 -11.73 -13.50 -22.37
C PHE A 571 -12.38 -12.22 -21.81
N GLY A 572 -12.05 -11.84 -20.57
CA GLY A 572 -12.48 -10.56 -20.00
C GLY A 572 -12.00 -9.35 -20.80
N ILE A 573 -10.71 -9.33 -21.19
CA ILE A 573 -10.14 -8.30 -22.08
C ILE A 573 -10.87 -8.28 -23.43
N ALA A 574 -11.09 -9.45 -24.05
CA ALA A 574 -11.79 -9.55 -25.32
C ALA A 574 -13.24 -9.05 -25.24
N LEU A 575 -13.95 -9.32 -24.13
CA LEU A 575 -15.32 -8.85 -23.92
C LEU A 575 -15.38 -7.32 -23.77
N VAL A 576 -14.43 -6.73 -23.03
CA VAL A 576 -14.26 -5.26 -22.94
C VAL A 576 -13.98 -4.64 -24.31
N THR A 577 -13.01 -5.18 -25.06
CA THR A 577 -12.65 -4.68 -26.40
C THR A 577 -13.82 -4.83 -27.37
N PHE A 578 -14.57 -5.93 -27.32
CA PHE A 578 -15.77 -6.14 -28.12
C PHE A 578 -16.89 -5.16 -27.77
N GLY A 579 -17.17 -4.94 -26.48
CA GLY A 579 -18.18 -3.98 -26.03
C GLY A 579 -17.88 -2.55 -26.49
N LEU A 580 -16.62 -2.11 -26.36
CA LEU A 580 -16.19 -0.82 -26.91
C LEU A 580 -16.33 -0.79 -28.44
N THR A 581 -15.86 -1.82 -29.16
CA THR A 581 -15.98 -1.90 -30.62
C THR A 581 -17.42 -1.86 -31.11
N PHE A 582 -18.34 -2.51 -30.40
CA PHE A 582 -19.78 -2.50 -30.70
C PHE A 582 -20.37 -1.09 -30.67
N SER A 583 -19.86 -0.20 -29.82
CA SER A 583 -20.38 1.18 -29.69
C SER A 583 -20.21 2.06 -30.94
N ALA A 584 -19.26 1.77 -31.84
CA ALA A 584 -19.07 2.51 -33.10
C ALA A 584 -19.61 1.79 -34.34
N LEU A 585 -20.26 0.63 -34.20
CA LEU A 585 -20.86 -0.08 -35.33
C LEU A 585 -22.03 0.72 -35.92
N GLY A 586 -21.74 1.43 -37.01
CA GLY A 586 -22.72 2.18 -37.80
C GLY A 586 -22.46 3.69 -37.93
N GLU A 587 -21.33 4.22 -37.49
CA GLU A 587 -20.94 5.63 -37.77
C GLU A 587 -20.52 5.87 -39.25
N SER A 588 -20.48 4.81 -40.08
CA SER A 588 -20.05 4.86 -41.49
C SER A 588 -21.13 5.43 -42.43
N GLY A 589 -21.41 6.73 -42.33
CA GLY A 589 -22.39 7.43 -43.19
C GLY A 589 -21.95 8.79 -43.77
N ASN A 590 -20.88 9.41 -43.27
CA ASN A 590 -20.55 10.81 -43.59
C ASN A 590 -19.42 10.98 -44.59
N GLY A 591 -19.63 10.61 -45.86
CA GLY A 591 -18.98 11.16 -47.07
C GLY A 591 -17.44 11.29 -47.15
N ARG A 592 -16.69 10.81 -46.16
CA ARG A 592 -15.23 10.89 -46.05
C ARG A 592 -14.57 9.81 -46.90
N ASP A 593 -13.40 10.12 -47.45
CA ASP A 593 -12.58 9.13 -48.15
C ASP A 593 -12.19 8.00 -47.20
N ASN A 594 -12.60 6.78 -47.56
CA ASN A 594 -12.29 5.54 -46.83
C ASN A 594 -10.78 5.38 -46.59
N THR A 595 -9.94 5.89 -47.49
CA THR A 595 -8.47 5.87 -47.38
C THR A 595 -7.98 6.71 -46.20
N ILE A 596 -8.55 7.91 -46.01
CA ILE A 596 -8.21 8.80 -44.89
C ILE A 596 -8.65 8.16 -43.57
N VAL A 597 -9.87 7.62 -43.52
CA VAL A 597 -10.41 6.96 -42.33
C VAL A 597 -9.56 5.73 -41.95
N LEU A 598 -9.19 4.90 -42.92
CA LEU A 598 -8.32 3.74 -42.72
C LEU A 598 -6.93 4.12 -42.21
N MET A 599 -6.33 5.19 -42.77
CA MET A 599 -5.06 5.72 -42.28
C MET A 599 -5.20 6.27 -40.85
N GLY A 600 -6.33 6.89 -40.50
CA GLY A 600 -6.63 7.32 -39.12
C GLY A 600 -6.70 6.14 -38.14
N CYS A 601 -7.35 5.04 -38.54
CA CYS A 601 -7.35 3.79 -37.77
C CYS A 601 -5.92 3.26 -37.57
N PHE A 602 -5.11 3.23 -38.63
CA PHE A 602 -3.71 2.78 -38.53
C PHE A 602 -2.89 3.62 -37.54
N HIS A 603 -2.96 4.96 -37.63
CA HIS A 603 -2.28 5.85 -36.69
C HIS A 603 -2.78 5.64 -35.25
N THR A 604 -4.09 5.48 -35.06
CA THR A 604 -4.67 5.21 -33.73
C THR A 604 -4.17 3.88 -33.13
N LEU A 605 -4.04 2.83 -33.95
CA LEU A 605 -3.54 1.52 -33.51
C LEU A 605 -2.06 1.60 -33.08
N VAL A 606 -1.25 2.36 -33.83
CA VAL A 606 0.16 2.63 -33.49
C VAL A 606 0.25 3.45 -32.20
N GLY A 607 -0.57 4.49 -32.04
CA GLY A 607 -0.66 5.28 -30.81
C GLY A 607 -1.05 4.44 -29.58
N ALA A 608 -2.03 3.55 -29.73
CA ALA A 608 -2.44 2.60 -28.69
C ALA A 608 -1.33 1.60 -28.32
N ALA A 609 -0.50 1.17 -29.27
CA ALA A 609 0.66 0.34 -28.99
C ALA A 609 1.73 1.09 -28.19
N PHE A 610 2.01 2.35 -28.54
CA PHE A 610 2.93 3.22 -27.81
C PHE A 610 2.46 3.49 -26.38
N TYR A 611 1.18 3.84 -26.16
CA TYR A 611 0.63 4.01 -24.82
C TYR A 611 0.63 2.71 -24.01
N GLY A 612 0.32 1.56 -24.63
CA GLY A 612 0.43 0.25 -23.96
C GLY A 612 1.86 -0.07 -23.54
N GLY A 613 2.84 0.29 -24.37
CA GLY A 613 4.26 0.25 -24.02
C GLY A 613 4.62 1.17 -22.86
N ASN A 614 4.08 2.40 -22.82
CA ASN A 614 4.33 3.33 -21.71
C ASN A 614 3.74 2.79 -20.40
N TYR A 615 2.55 2.19 -20.42
CA TYR A 615 1.96 1.55 -19.24
C TYR A 615 2.87 0.43 -18.70
N VAL A 616 3.36 -0.45 -19.57
CA VAL A 616 4.24 -1.56 -19.16
C VAL A 616 5.62 -1.07 -18.71
N THR A 617 6.17 -0.04 -19.36
CA THR A 617 7.44 0.59 -18.97
C THR A 617 7.33 1.32 -17.63
N GLY A 618 6.22 2.03 -17.38
CA GLY A 618 5.94 2.67 -16.11
C GLY A 618 5.77 1.64 -14.97
N GLU A 619 5.04 0.54 -15.20
CA GLU A 619 4.94 -0.55 -14.22
C GLU A 619 6.33 -1.17 -13.93
N TYR A 620 7.15 -1.39 -14.95
CA TYR A 620 8.52 -1.89 -14.79
C TYR A 620 9.38 -0.93 -13.96
N THR A 621 9.33 0.37 -14.28
CA THR A 621 10.10 1.43 -13.61
C THR A 621 9.78 1.52 -12.12
N LEU A 622 8.49 1.44 -11.76
CA LEU A 622 8.01 1.47 -10.38
C LEU A 622 8.34 0.18 -9.58
N LYS A 623 8.91 -0.83 -10.24
CA LYS A 623 9.33 -2.13 -9.65
C LYS A 623 10.84 -2.35 -9.63
N LEU A 624 11.63 -1.36 -10.07
CA LEU A 624 13.09 -1.39 -9.92
C LEU A 624 13.49 -1.34 -8.43
N ALA A 625 14.71 -1.81 -8.11
CA ALA A 625 15.25 -1.74 -6.75
C ALA A 625 15.39 -0.28 -6.28
N GLU A 626 15.92 0.58 -7.14
CA GLU A 626 15.91 2.05 -6.98
C GLU A 626 14.58 2.63 -7.52
N ARG A 627 13.45 2.24 -6.92
CA ARG A 627 12.12 2.71 -7.37
C ARG A 627 11.99 4.25 -7.24
N PRO A 628 11.70 5.00 -8.31
CA PRO A 628 11.34 6.41 -8.19
C PRO A 628 9.92 6.54 -7.62
N HIS A 629 9.65 7.63 -6.92
CA HIS A 629 8.30 7.87 -6.39
C HIS A 629 7.30 8.14 -7.55
N PRO A 630 6.03 7.66 -7.51
CA PRO A 630 5.05 7.91 -8.58
C PRO A 630 4.91 9.39 -8.97
N LYS A 631 4.92 10.29 -7.96
CA LYS A 631 4.96 11.75 -8.13
C LYS A 631 6.17 12.23 -8.95
N GLU A 632 7.35 11.67 -8.66
CA GLU A 632 8.62 12.04 -9.27
C GLU A 632 8.70 11.54 -10.73
N LEU A 633 8.21 10.32 -10.99
CA LEU A 633 8.10 9.77 -12.33
C LEU A 633 7.14 10.60 -13.20
N CYS A 634 5.97 10.97 -12.64
CA CYS A 634 5.01 11.87 -13.29
C CYS A 634 5.64 13.24 -13.64
N LEU A 635 6.32 13.86 -12.66
CA LEU A 635 7.02 15.13 -12.83
C LEU A 635 8.11 15.06 -13.92
N LYS A 636 8.96 14.03 -13.90
CA LYS A 636 10.06 13.88 -14.88
C LYS A 636 9.54 13.71 -16.31
N ILE A 637 8.52 12.88 -16.50
CA ILE A 637 7.90 12.67 -17.82
C ILE A 637 7.16 13.94 -18.26
N GLY A 638 6.38 14.55 -17.37
CA GLY A 638 5.66 15.79 -17.61
C GLY A 638 6.59 16.93 -18.04
N ALA A 639 7.65 17.20 -17.27
CA ALA A 639 8.63 18.26 -17.59
C ALA A 639 9.35 18.04 -18.92
N ALA A 640 9.72 16.78 -19.25
CA ALA A 640 10.32 16.45 -20.54
C ALA A 640 9.35 16.68 -21.70
N CYS A 641 8.11 16.19 -21.59
CA CYS A 641 7.09 16.39 -22.61
C CYS A 641 6.68 17.87 -22.76
N VAL A 642 6.59 18.64 -21.66
CA VAL A 642 6.41 20.11 -21.69
C VAL A 642 7.53 20.78 -22.47
N THR A 643 8.79 20.35 -22.27
CA THR A 643 9.93 20.93 -22.99
C THR A 643 9.83 20.68 -24.49
N ILE A 644 9.51 19.43 -24.90
CA ILE A 644 9.37 19.07 -26.33
C ILE A 644 8.21 19.84 -26.97
N ILE A 645 7.04 19.87 -26.33
CA ILE A 645 5.87 20.55 -26.88
C ILE A 645 6.03 22.08 -26.89
N ALA A 646 6.73 22.68 -25.90
CA ALA A 646 7.00 24.13 -25.90
C ALA A 646 7.87 24.56 -27.09
N VAL A 647 8.81 23.73 -27.53
CA VAL A 647 9.58 23.96 -28.76
C VAL A 647 8.66 23.93 -29.99
N TYR A 648 7.78 22.93 -30.10
CA TYR A 648 6.79 22.84 -31.18
C TYR A 648 5.84 24.05 -31.19
N GLN A 649 5.30 24.44 -30.03
CA GLN A 649 4.46 25.63 -29.87
C GLN A 649 5.19 26.90 -30.34
N SER A 650 6.46 27.06 -29.97
CA SER A 650 7.27 28.25 -30.31
C SER A 650 7.63 28.36 -31.79
N ILE A 651 7.90 27.23 -32.45
CA ILE A 651 8.38 27.20 -33.85
C ILE A 651 7.24 27.08 -34.87
N ILE A 652 6.14 26.39 -34.52
CA ILE A 652 5.04 26.08 -35.46
C ILE A 652 3.76 26.83 -35.08
N VAL A 653 3.31 26.73 -33.83
CA VAL A 653 1.96 27.20 -33.46
C VAL A 653 1.90 28.71 -33.26
N LEU A 654 2.89 29.34 -32.62
CA LEU A 654 2.91 30.79 -32.41
C LEU A 654 3.02 31.60 -33.74
N PRO A 655 3.86 31.21 -34.73
CA PRO A 655 3.88 31.89 -36.03
C PRO A 655 2.57 31.75 -36.82
N GLU A 656 1.89 30.61 -36.72
CA GLU A 656 0.62 30.33 -37.40
C GLU A 656 -0.62 30.50 -36.49
N TRP A 657 -0.49 31.24 -35.39
CA TRP A 657 -1.52 31.32 -34.33
C TRP A 657 -2.90 31.75 -34.84
N ASP A 658 -2.94 32.68 -35.78
CA ASP A 658 -4.20 33.14 -36.37
C ASP A 658 -4.92 32.01 -37.11
N ALA A 659 -4.18 31.20 -37.87
CA ALA A 659 -4.73 30.10 -38.67
C ALA A 659 -5.09 28.86 -37.82
N LEU A 660 -4.33 28.58 -36.77
CA LEU A 660 -4.48 27.38 -35.94
C LEU A 660 -5.36 27.57 -34.69
N VAL A 661 -5.55 28.81 -34.22
CA VAL A 661 -6.27 29.10 -32.98
C VAL A 661 -7.34 30.19 -33.17
N THR A 662 -6.97 31.40 -33.58
CA THR A 662 -7.91 32.54 -33.62
C THR A 662 -9.07 32.28 -34.59
N LYS A 663 -8.75 31.88 -35.83
CA LYS A 663 -9.73 31.69 -36.90
C LYS A 663 -10.67 30.50 -36.65
N PRO A 664 -10.22 29.30 -36.25
CA PRO A 664 -11.11 28.21 -35.86
C PRO A 664 -12.08 28.56 -34.72
N ILE A 665 -11.63 29.33 -33.72
CA ILE A 665 -12.50 29.81 -32.63
C ILE A 665 -13.55 30.79 -33.16
N ALA A 666 -13.16 31.73 -34.03
CA ALA A 666 -14.09 32.69 -34.64
C ALA A 666 -15.14 32.00 -35.53
N GLU A 667 -14.73 31.01 -36.34
CA GLU A 667 -15.62 30.22 -37.20
C GLU A 667 -16.62 29.37 -36.37
N ALA A 668 -16.22 28.92 -35.18
CA ALA A 668 -17.08 28.20 -34.24
C ALA A 668 -17.96 29.10 -33.35
N ASN A 669 -17.86 30.44 -33.46
CA ASN A 669 -18.43 31.40 -32.51
C ASN A 669 -18.02 31.15 -31.04
N GLY A 670 -16.79 30.66 -30.83
CA GLY A 670 -16.28 30.28 -29.52
C GLY A 670 -16.00 31.47 -28.59
N ASN A 671 -16.23 31.28 -27.28
CA ASN A 671 -15.96 32.30 -26.26
C ASN A 671 -14.58 32.09 -25.62
N THR A 672 -13.63 32.97 -25.92
CA THR A 672 -12.24 32.93 -25.43
C THR A 672 -12.13 32.79 -23.91
N SER A 673 -12.98 33.48 -23.14
CA SER A 673 -12.94 33.41 -21.67
C SER A 673 -13.35 32.03 -21.15
N HIS A 674 -14.36 31.41 -21.77
CA HIS A 674 -14.78 30.05 -21.43
C HIS A 674 -13.75 29.00 -21.88
N ILE A 675 -13.09 29.21 -23.04
CA ILE A 675 -12.01 28.35 -23.52
C ILE A 675 -10.83 28.37 -22.55
N VAL A 676 -10.37 29.55 -22.12
CA VAL A 676 -9.25 29.69 -21.17
C VAL A 676 -9.61 29.04 -19.82
N PHE A 677 -10.81 29.27 -19.30
CA PHE A 677 -11.27 28.61 -18.07
C PHE A 677 -11.29 27.07 -18.22
N ALA A 678 -11.81 26.57 -19.34
CA ALA A 678 -11.82 25.13 -19.64
C ALA A 678 -10.42 24.53 -19.74
N LEU A 679 -9.46 25.21 -20.38
CA LEU A 679 -8.07 24.76 -20.47
C LEU A 679 -7.39 24.73 -19.09
N VAL A 680 -7.66 25.70 -18.21
CA VAL A 680 -7.16 25.70 -16.83
C VAL A 680 -7.79 24.56 -16.02
N ALA A 681 -9.11 24.36 -16.12
CA ALA A 681 -9.81 23.27 -15.44
C ALA A 681 -9.32 21.88 -15.92
N TYR A 682 -9.07 21.73 -17.22
CA TYR A 682 -8.45 20.54 -17.82
C TYR A 682 -7.05 20.30 -17.26
N MET A 683 -6.18 21.33 -17.25
CA MET A 683 -4.83 21.24 -16.71
C MET A 683 -4.80 20.81 -15.22
N LEU A 684 -5.68 21.39 -14.39
CA LEU A 684 -5.83 21.00 -12.97
C LEU A 684 -6.35 19.56 -12.83
N SER A 685 -7.26 19.13 -13.70
CA SER A 685 -7.72 17.74 -13.70
C SER A 685 -6.61 16.76 -14.12
N GLN A 686 -5.76 17.13 -15.08
CA GLN A 686 -4.64 16.31 -15.53
C GLN A 686 -3.49 16.24 -14.52
N LEU A 687 -3.34 17.22 -13.62
CA LEU A 687 -2.47 17.11 -12.46
C LEU A 687 -2.92 15.93 -11.55
N ALA A 688 -4.21 15.89 -11.19
CA ALA A 688 -4.75 14.82 -10.36
C ALA A 688 -4.81 13.47 -11.11
N HIS A 689 -5.16 13.47 -12.40
CA HIS A 689 -5.21 12.27 -13.24
C HIS A 689 -3.81 11.67 -13.44
N GLY A 690 -2.80 12.50 -13.73
CA GLY A 690 -1.41 12.06 -13.91
C GLY A 690 -0.81 11.46 -12.63
N LEU A 691 -1.05 12.08 -11.46
CA LEU A 691 -0.60 11.51 -10.19
C LEU A 691 -1.27 10.16 -9.89
N THR A 692 -2.61 10.11 -9.96
CA THR A 692 -3.36 8.87 -9.67
C THR A 692 -3.09 7.76 -10.69
N TYR A 693 -2.80 8.10 -11.96
CA TYR A 693 -2.35 7.16 -12.99
C TYR A 693 -1.09 6.40 -12.55
N PHE A 694 -0.01 7.09 -12.16
CA PHE A 694 1.23 6.42 -11.74
C PHE A 694 1.09 5.67 -10.40
N VAL A 695 0.25 6.16 -9.48
CA VAL A 695 -0.07 5.43 -8.23
C VAL A 695 -0.82 4.12 -8.56
N MET A 696 -1.83 4.18 -9.42
CA MET A 696 -2.57 3.01 -9.91
C MET A 696 -1.68 2.02 -10.68
N LEU A 697 -0.74 2.53 -11.46
CA LEU A 697 0.21 1.72 -12.21
C LEU A 697 1.14 0.93 -11.29
N GLY A 698 1.58 1.54 -10.19
CA GLY A 698 2.38 0.87 -9.14
C GLY A 698 1.59 -0.13 -8.30
N SER A 699 0.33 0.17 -7.95
CA SER A 699 -0.48 -0.67 -7.06
C SER A 699 -1.21 -1.82 -7.78
N SER A 700 -1.74 -1.57 -8.97
CA SER A 700 -2.68 -2.45 -9.68
C SER A 700 -2.10 -3.06 -10.97
N GLY A 701 -1.10 -2.40 -11.55
CA GLY A 701 -0.39 -2.82 -12.76
C GLY A 701 -1.07 -2.43 -14.08
N ALA A 702 -0.28 -2.43 -15.16
CA ALA A 702 -0.59 -1.89 -16.49
C ALA A 702 -1.94 -2.37 -17.05
N VAL A 703 -2.20 -3.69 -17.02
CA VAL A 703 -3.42 -4.28 -17.59
C VAL A 703 -4.66 -3.83 -16.82
N THR A 704 -4.62 -3.77 -15.49
CA THR A 704 -5.75 -3.31 -14.68
C THR A 704 -5.98 -1.81 -14.83
N THR A 705 -4.92 -0.99 -14.91
CA THR A 705 -5.05 0.44 -15.25
C THR A 705 -5.66 0.65 -16.64
N GLY A 706 -5.30 -0.20 -17.62
CA GLY A 706 -5.93 -0.21 -18.94
C GLY A 706 -7.43 -0.54 -18.92
N ILE A 707 -7.85 -1.47 -18.05
CA ILE A 707 -9.26 -1.83 -17.91
C ILE A 707 -10.06 -0.72 -17.21
N MET A 708 -9.47 0.00 -16.24
CA MET A 708 -10.09 1.20 -15.67
C MET A 708 -10.33 2.30 -16.73
N GLN A 709 -9.48 2.38 -17.76
CA GLN A 709 -9.70 3.30 -18.89
C GLN A 709 -10.92 2.90 -19.75
N SER A 710 -11.30 1.62 -19.82
CA SER A 710 -12.58 1.23 -20.47
C SER A 710 -13.81 1.64 -19.66
N LEU A 711 -13.72 1.60 -18.33
CA LEU A 711 -14.81 2.07 -17.45
C LEU A 711 -15.01 3.58 -17.61
N ARG A 712 -13.91 4.35 -17.67
CA ARG A 712 -13.93 5.78 -18.03
C ARG A 712 -14.65 6.04 -19.35
N ALA A 713 -14.38 5.25 -20.39
CA ALA A 713 -14.98 5.44 -21.71
C ALA A 713 -16.52 5.30 -21.68
N VAL A 714 -17.05 4.31 -20.97
CA VAL A 714 -18.52 4.14 -20.87
C VAL A 714 -19.18 5.17 -19.95
N CYS A 715 -18.50 5.63 -18.90
CA CYS A 715 -18.96 6.79 -18.12
C CYS A 715 -19.04 8.06 -18.99
N VAL A 716 -18.09 8.25 -19.92
CA VAL A 716 -18.12 9.36 -20.89
C VAL A 716 -19.30 9.23 -21.85
N PHE A 717 -19.73 8.04 -22.29
CA PHE A 717 -20.93 7.92 -23.13
C PHE A 717 -22.19 8.50 -22.47
N VAL A 718 -22.38 8.22 -21.19
CA VAL A 718 -23.52 8.74 -20.42
C VAL A 718 -23.41 10.26 -20.24
N ILE A 719 -22.27 10.74 -19.73
CA ILE A 719 -22.10 12.15 -19.36
C ILE A 719 -21.98 13.07 -20.59
N SER A 720 -21.29 12.62 -21.65
CA SER A 720 -21.24 13.33 -22.94
C SER A 720 -22.62 13.48 -23.56
N SER A 721 -23.48 12.47 -23.47
CA SER A 721 -24.87 12.59 -23.92
C SER A 721 -25.66 13.63 -23.13
N LEU A 722 -25.49 13.70 -21.81
CA LEU A 722 -26.19 14.69 -20.98
C LEU A 722 -25.74 16.13 -21.28
N LEU A 723 -24.46 16.32 -21.64
CA LEU A 723 -23.87 17.64 -21.87
C LEU A 723 -23.95 18.14 -23.33
N TYR A 724 -23.82 17.23 -24.31
CA TYR A 724 -23.52 17.60 -25.70
C TYR A 724 -24.43 16.97 -26.77
N CYS A 725 -25.39 16.11 -26.41
CA CYS A 725 -26.36 15.55 -27.36
C CYS A 725 -27.14 16.64 -28.13
N SER A 726 -27.42 17.78 -27.50
CA SER A 726 -28.06 18.95 -28.13
C SER A 726 -27.17 19.73 -29.10
N GLN A 727 -25.85 19.56 -29.05
CA GLN A 727 -24.89 20.20 -29.97
C GLN A 727 -24.46 19.26 -31.09
N GLN A 728 -24.34 17.95 -30.80
CA GLN A 728 -23.96 16.93 -31.76
C GLN A 728 -24.75 15.65 -31.51
N GLU A 729 -25.62 15.28 -32.46
CA GLU A 729 -26.48 14.10 -32.38
C GLU A 729 -25.68 12.80 -32.15
N SER A 730 -24.47 12.69 -32.72
CA SER A 730 -23.59 11.54 -32.47
C SER A 730 -22.95 11.52 -31.07
N GLN A 731 -23.28 12.44 -30.15
CA GLN A 731 -22.99 12.33 -28.72
C GLN A 731 -24.16 11.77 -27.91
N CYS A 732 -25.36 11.69 -28.48
CA CYS A 732 -26.52 11.14 -27.80
C CYS A 732 -26.32 9.67 -27.38
N PHE A 733 -26.96 9.28 -26.29
CA PHE A 733 -26.94 7.93 -25.75
C PHE A 733 -27.97 7.08 -26.50
N ASP A 734 -27.48 6.28 -27.46
CA ASP A 734 -28.31 5.37 -28.24
C ASP A 734 -28.33 3.95 -27.64
N THR A 735 -29.20 3.10 -28.18
CA THR A 735 -29.31 1.69 -27.76
C THR A 735 -27.99 0.93 -27.91
N LYS A 736 -27.14 1.30 -28.89
CA LYS A 736 -25.84 0.65 -29.10
C LYS A 736 -24.86 0.98 -27.98
N ARG A 737 -24.76 2.25 -27.56
CA ARG A 737 -23.97 2.69 -26.41
C ARG A 737 -24.50 2.13 -25.09
N GLY A 738 -25.82 1.97 -24.95
CA GLY A 738 -26.44 1.25 -23.85
C GLY A 738 -25.95 -0.20 -23.75
N VAL A 739 -26.08 -0.97 -24.83
CA VAL A 739 -25.64 -2.37 -24.90
C VAL A 739 -24.12 -2.50 -24.76
N ALA A 740 -23.34 -1.63 -25.40
CA ALA A 740 -21.88 -1.55 -25.24
C ALA A 740 -21.47 -1.33 -23.78
N THR A 741 -22.15 -0.41 -23.07
CA THR A 741 -21.90 -0.12 -21.66
C THR A 741 -22.10 -1.37 -20.79
N LEU A 742 -23.20 -2.10 -21.01
CA LEU A 742 -23.46 -3.36 -20.30
C LEU A 742 -22.37 -4.40 -20.58
N ILE A 743 -22.01 -4.61 -21.85
CA ILE A 743 -20.96 -5.57 -22.25
C ILE A 743 -19.61 -5.22 -21.62
N VAL A 744 -19.22 -3.94 -21.62
CA VAL A 744 -17.95 -3.49 -21.01
C VAL A 744 -17.98 -3.70 -19.50
N VAL A 745 -19.06 -3.31 -18.81
CA VAL A 745 -19.17 -3.52 -17.34
C VAL A 745 -19.11 -5.01 -17.01
N SER A 746 -19.83 -5.88 -17.74
CA SER A 746 -19.72 -7.33 -17.58
C SER A 746 -18.31 -7.85 -17.86
N GLY A 747 -17.59 -7.30 -18.86
CA GLY A 747 -16.20 -7.65 -19.15
C GLY A 747 -15.21 -7.22 -18.05
N VAL A 748 -15.39 -6.03 -17.46
CA VAL A 748 -14.60 -5.55 -16.31
C VAL A 748 -14.83 -6.44 -15.09
N MET A 749 -16.10 -6.78 -14.79
CA MET A 749 -16.45 -7.69 -13.70
C MET A 749 -15.90 -9.10 -13.93
N PHE A 750 -16.05 -9.65 -15.14
CA PHE A 750 -15.54 -10.97 -15.49
C PHE A 750 -14.01 -11.04 -15.43
N TYR A 751 -13.29 -10.04 -15.94
CA TYR A 751 -11.84 -9.95 -15.80
C TYR A 751 -11.42 -9.91 -14.32
N SER A 752 -12.11 -9.11 -13.50
CA SER A 752 -11.79 -8.97 -12.07
C SER A 752 -11.98 -10.30 -11.33
N TRP A 753 -13.05 -11.04 -11.66
CA TRP A 753 -13.27 -12.41 -11.19
C TRP A 753 -12.21 -13.39 -11.71
N ALA A 754 -11.92 -13.39 -13.01
CA ALA A 754 -10.94 -14.29 -13.63
C ALA A 754 -9.52 -14.09 -13.07
N LYS A 755 -9.14 -12.84 -12.79
CA LYS A 755 -7.88 -12.49 -12.13
C LYS A 755 -7.80 -13.03 -10.70
N SER A 756 -8.93 -13.05 -9.97
CA SER A 756 -9.03 -13.74 -8.67
C SER A 756 -8.83 -15.27 -8.81
N GLN A 757 -9.45 -15.90 -9.81
CA GLN A 757 -9.30 -17.35 -10.04
C GLN A 757 -7.89 -17.76 -10.51
N THR A 758 -7.18 -16.88 -11.23
CA THR A 758 -5.86 -17.18 -11.81
C THR A 758 -4.78 -17.34 -10.74
N GLY A 759 -4.90 -16.66 -9.59
CA GLY A 759 -4.04 -16.90 -8.41
C GLY A 759 -4.09 -18.36 -7.98
N LYS A 760 -5.32 -18.86 -7.75
CA LYS A 760 -5.61 -20.23 -7.30
C LYS A 760 -5.09 -21.30 -8.26
N ALA A 761 -5.25 -21.09 -9.57
CA ALA A 761 -4.80 -22.05 -10.58
C ALA A 761 -3.27 -22.23 -10.63
N SER A 762 -2.50 -21.20 -10.25
CA SER A 762 -1.03 -21.30 -10.19
C SER A 762 -0.52 -22.18 -9.03
N VAL A 763 -1.35 -22.36 -7.99
CA VAL A 763 -1.06 -23.19 -6.80
C VAL A 763 -1.34 -24.68 -7.06
N LEU A 764 -2.24 -25.00 -7.98
CA LEU A 764 -2.67 -26.37 -8.33
C LEU A 764 -1.79 -27.07 -9.38
N ALA A 765 -0.77 -26.40 -9.92
CA ALA A 765 0.12 -26.98 -10.93
C ALA A 765 1.20 -27.87 -10.27
N PRO A 766 1.27 -29.18 -10.56
CA PRO A 766 2.38 -30.00 -10.11
C PRO A 766 3.70 -29.51 -10.75
N PRO A 767 4.85 -29.65 -10.06
CA PRO A 767 6.12 -29.16 -10.57
C PRO A 767 6.44 -29.79 -11.92
N VAL A 768 6.61 -28.96 -12.95
CA VAL A 768 6.97 -29.40 -14.30
C VAL A 768 8.28 -30.18 -14.22
N PRO A 769 8.33 -31.44 -14.69
CA PRO A 769 9.56 -32.21 -14.68
C PRO A 769 10.63 -31.47 -15.49
N LEU A 770 11.76 -31.15 -14.84
CA LEU A 770 12.91 -30.56 -15.50
C LEU A 770 13.25 -31.37 -16.75
N LEU A 771 13.29 -30.69 -17.90
CA LEU A 771 13.56 -31.27 -19.21
C LEU A 771 14.78 -32.20 -19.12
N ARG A 772 14.54 -33.50 -19.36
CA ARG A 772 15.56 -34.54 -19.40
C ARG A 772 16.71 -34.08 -20.30
N ARG A 773 17.88 -33.82 -19.69
CA ARG A 773 19.14 -33.71 -20.45
C ARG A 773 19.27 -34.98 -21.33
N PRO A 774 19.59 -34.85 -22.62
CA PRO A 774 19.77 -36.03 -23.47
C PRO A 774 20.96 -36.85 -22.95
N LYS A 775 20.77 -38.18 -22.83
CA LYS A 775 21.85 -39.11 -22.48
C LYS A 775 22.99 -38.98 -23.49
N LYS A 776 24.14 -38.46 -23.06
CA LYS A 776 25.37 -38.53 -23.84
C LYS A 776 25.88 -39.97 -23.80
N LYS A 777 26.21 -40.52 -24.96
CA LYS A 777 26.63 -41.91 -25.17
C LYS A 777 28.05 -42.12 -24.63
N ASP A 778 28.33 -43.28 -24.03
CA ASP A 778 29.62 -43.58 -23.43
C ASP A 778 30.78 -43.56 -24.45
N SER A 779 31.86 -42.87 -24.09
CA SER A 779 33.20 -43.13 -24.63
C SER A 779 34.27 -42.86 -23.57
N LYS A 780 35.11 -43.87 -23.31
CA LYS A 780 36.15 -43.90 -22.28
C LYS A 780 37.16 -42.75 -22.40
N THR A 781 37.49 -42.08 -21.28
CA THR A 781 38.87 -41.66 -20.95
C THR A 781 39.02 -41.34 -19.45
N ASN A 782 40.26 -41.26 -18.97
CA ASN A 782 40.63 -41.40 -17.55
C ASN A 782 40.50 -40.13 -16.69
N VAL A 783 40.25 -40.36 -15.40
CA VAL A 783 40.87 -39.76 -14.18
C VAL A 783 41.49 -38.34 -14.28
N VAL A 784 41.02 -37.42 -13.42
CA VAL A 784 41.78 -36.74 -12.33
C VAL A 784 40.81 -35.89 -11.49
N ALA A 785 41.05 -35.78 -10.18
CA ALA A 785 40.24 -35.01 -9.24
C ALA A 785 40.70 -33.54 -9.11
N GLY A 786 39.77 -32.61 -8.87
CA GLY A 786 40.09 -31.18 -8.72
C GLY A 786 38.97 -30.30 -8.16
N LYS A 787 38.95 -30.17 -6.83
CA LYS A 787 38.44 -29.07 -5.96
C LYS A 787 37.22 -28.21 -6.35
N ASN A 788 36.30 -28.12 -5.39
CA ASN A 788 35.29 -27.07 -5.22
C ASN A 788 35.85 -25.64 -5.36
N TYR A 789 35.02 -24.68 -5.77
CA TYR A 789 34.73 -23.47 -4.98
C TYR A 789 33.30 -22.98 -5.25
N VAL A 790 32.72 -22.33 -4.24
CA VAL A 790 31.38 -21.72 -4.24
C VAL A 790 31.53 -20.21 -4.37
N VAL A 791 30.65 -19.58 -5.16
CA VAL A 791 30.16 -18.20 -4.98
C VAL A 791 28.66 -18.24 -5.24
#